data_AF-G9NE30-F1
#
_entry.id   AF-G9NE30-F1
#
_cell.length_a   1.000
_cell.length_b   1.000
_cell.length_c   1.000
_cell.angle_alpha   90.00
_cell.angle_beta   90.00
_cell.angle_gamma   90.00
#
_symmetry.space_group_name_H-M   'P 1'
#
loop_
_entity.id
_entity.type
_entity.pdbx_description
1 polymer ?
#
loop_
_entity_poly.entity_id
_entity_poly.type
_entity_poly.pdbx_seq_one_letter_code
_entity_poly.pdbx_strand_id
1 'polypeptide(L)'
;GGDCTAPIQTFKITVRLPNNNVSVEELKPDLVHALFESDKKMCRLDVRLAPDDCSVVIGYGMPFSHPGEQFEAFINNSAPDSVGVTLIEVLQQRHFSFVVASPSNVLRNWWTQPLPPPLHYPYGQEHAWSYERYYDLISGNKGPQFPPTWSFNNDNDHLTVLTQSEIQDIMWVHQAAIEISEVFFRAYFIAPGDEDPQDCQELYAVVTLGKQFIEQHRQPWFRLVNLRTLKLLLFDREGDENPAEWNARIAEGFSKAGHPIRNDDLVLQVRRPGPTDSDRRPDFKVKAFDTRRRADDAQRRDNDGWTCVSLQFNNDMFRDHKRKVKAVNWFSSQAQPHDVPEELSSQAAMPPISEELRFRMALHRALVHGNGFWKVLAPNQDGEEMDQLTGAMAKARLTDQAESLAHRGLPVVNLIDLPDRHIDALMEEVLPADQMRLYNYLSERCLGLVLIAAPPGFGKTTLLATTTLAMAATLGKIFAAAPTNVATDNFAERLDLISQNVVERLNTGKQSEDQTRARRTFVMRGYKPGDEYQAFINLLRDPKLGDKAAPDNWLRDSNWRLHLSLSFWLLMALESNAVRRLHHDDPSSIHTMKHILGSTPAYNRLCRVARGAMTWEEYESGPAVHRDVISGLFYTLLQSADILCTTPSLSCQDDFKAWKEKAKGIAVDEAGNISRPDLYCVWGNTLLPCAMGGDDRQFAPSNQTREDEMDSDGNHLNRFGGDARISALEFFRASGWPTFRLRVQLRMARGLFDVCHREVYSDLPFSYGSGSELVNHGVGQALERHLRARFRQLRPPPPGNLGEVFFHCQGTTCIVDEVTRSKRNPDQVENALEFLCGLVRRTPGIRASNIAVICPYKANALHVERRRRKPQFSALSAMPPATTVDSFQGREADIVVVIIGTTQRVGPGFTTDKHRLNVMLSRQRSGLVIFGDINVLGSI
;
A
#
# COMPACT_ATOMS: atom_id res chain seq x y z
N GLY A 1 -27.37 -5.54 -7.20
CA GLY A 1 -26.90 -4.83 -8.42
C GLY A 1 -25.91 -5.75 -9.10
N GLY A 2 -26.21 -6.21 -10.31
CA GLY A 2 -25.66 -7.43 -10.88
C GLY A 2 -24.77 -7.29 -12.12
N ASP A 3 -24.22 -6.12 -12.46
CA ASP A 3 -23.41 -5.96 -13.69
C ASP A 3 -21.95 -5.54 -13.49
N CYS A 4 -21.08 -6.22 -14.26
CA CYS A 4 -19.59 -6.26 -14.36
C CYS A 4 -18.79 -4.96 -14.23
N THR A 5 -19.49 -3.90 -14.51
CA THR A 5 -19.08 -2.53 -14.76
C THR A 5 -20.45 -1.88 -14.79
N ALA A 6 -21.15 -1.83 -13.65
CA ALA A 6 -22.46 -1.21 -13.51
C ALA A 6 -22.24 0.23 -13.05
N PRO A 7 -22.07 1.16 -13.98
CA PRO A 7 -22.18 2.58 -13.73
C PRO A 7 -23.54 2.90 -13.12
N ILE A 8 -23.59 4.04 -12.45
CA ILE A 8 -24.75 4.41 -11.65
C ILE A 8 -25.97 4.47 -12.57
N GLN A 9 -27.00 3.66 -12.32
CA GLN A 9 -28.28 3.72 -13.06
C GLN A 9 -28.96 5.10 -12.93
N THR A 10 -28.44 5.95 -12.05
CA THR A 10 -28.98 7.25 -11.69
C THR A 10 -27.84 8.24 -11.63
N PHE A 11 -27.75 9.15 -12.59
CA PHE A 11 -26.81 10.26 -12.51
C PHE A 11 -27.37 11.34 -11.59
N LYS A 12 -26.64 11.69 -10.52
CA LYS A 12 -27.08 12.71 -9.55
C LYS A 12 -26.15 13.90 -9.58
N ILE A 13 -26.64 15.01 -10.13
CA ILE A 13 -26.02 16.32 -9.96
C ILE A 13 -26.70 17.01 -8.78
N THR A 14 -25.89 17.52 -7.85
CA THR A 14 -26.41 18.36 -6.75
C THR A 14 -26.02 19.80 -7.02
N VAL A 15 -27.02 20.67 -7.17
CA VAL A 15 -26.83 22.12 -7.29
C VAL A 15 -27.20 22.76 -5.96
N ARG A 16 -26.23 23.39 -5.31
CA ARG A 16 -26.48 24.17 -4.08
C ARG A 16 -26.59 25.64 -4.45
N LEU A 17 -27.71 26.24 -4.08
CA LEU A 17 -28.00 27.66 -4.30
C LEU A 17 -27.78 28.43 -3.00
N PRO A 18 -27.25 29.66 -3.05
CA PRO A 18 -27.23 30.56 -1.91
C PRO A 18 -28.67 30.87 -1.46
N ASN A 19 -28.82 31.16 -0.16
CA ASN A 19 -30.12 31.48 0.44
C ASN A 19 -30.50 32.98 0.34
N ASN A 20 -29.66 33.79 -0.32
CA ASN A 20 -29.83 35.22 -0.44
C ASN A 20 -30.55 35.54 -1.77
N ASN A 21 -31.67 36.27 -1.73
CA ASN A 21 -32.54 36.70 -2.86
C ASN A 21 -33.51 35.63 -3.43
N VAL A 22 -34.66 35.50 -2.75
CA VAL A 22 -35.70 34.53 -3.08
C VAL A 22 -37.08 35.18 -3.04
N SER A 23 -37.95 34.86 -3.99
CA SER A 23 -39.38 35.23 -3.97
C SER A 23 -40.29 34.01 -4.05
N VAL A 24 -41.39 34.04 -3.30
CA VAL A 24 -42.40 32.97 -3.26
C VAL A 24 -43.77 33.54 -3.61
N GLU A 25 -44.40 33.01 -4.65
CA GLU A 25 -45.71 33.42 -5.16
C GLU A 25 -46.66 32.22 -5.21
N GLU A 26 -47.92 32.37 -4.77
CA GLU A 26 -48.92 31.31 -4.92
C GLU A 26 -49.42 31.23 -6.37
N LEU A 27 -49.48 30.03 -6.93
CA LEU A 27 -50.02 29.82 -8.27
C LEU A 27 -51.54 29.81 -8.23
N LYS A 28 -52.17 30.40 -9.26
CA LYS A 28 -53.63 30.41 -9.39
C LYS A 28 -54.18 28.99 -9.57
N PRO A 29 -55.30 28.61 -8.93
CA PRO A 29 -55.85 27.26 -9.00
C PRO A 29 -56.08 26.74 -10.44
N ASP A 30 -56.58 27.61 -11.33
CA ASP A 30 -56.85 27.24 -12.72
C ASP A 30 -55.57 26.86 -13.48
N LEU A 31 -54.45 27.52 -13.18
CA LEU A 31 -53.15 27.22 -13.79
C LEU A 31 -52.56 25.92 -13.21
N VAL A 32 -52.79 25.64 -11.93
CA VAL A 32 -52.37 24.38 -11.29
C VAL A 32 -53.10 23.20 -11.91
N HIS A 33 -54.42 23.27 -12.07
CA HIS A 33 -55.22 22.22 -12.72
C HIS A 33 -54.86 22.03 -14.20
N ALA A 34 -54.44 23.09 -14.89
CA ALA A 34 -54.03 23.00 -16.29
C ALA A 34 -52.64 22.37 -16.50
N LEU A 35 -51.72 22.51 -15.53
CA LEU A 35 -50.34 22.04 -15.63
C LEU A 35 -50.07 20.73 -14.88
N PHE A 36 -50.84 20.43 -13.83
CA PHE A 36 -50.60 19.30 -12.93
C PHE A 36 -51.92 18.64 -12.47
N GLU A 37 -51.98 17.31 -12.45
CA GLU A 37 -53.09 16.55 -11.86
C GLU A 37 -52.97 16.51 -10.32
N SER A 38 -53.19 17.65 -9.64
CA SER A 38 -53.05 17.74 -8.18
C SER A 38 -53.97 18.78 -7.56
N ASP A 39 -54.65 18.40 -6.47
CA ASP A 39 -55.47 19.29 -5.64
C ASP A 39 -54.68 20.04 -4.55
N LYS A 40 -53.35 19.81 -4.48
CA LYS A 40 -52.47 20.50 -3.52
C LYS A 40 -52.25 21.96 -3.94
N LYS A 41 -52.19 22.86 -2.95
CA LYS A 41 -51.72 24.24 -3.17
C LYS A 41 -50.27 24.24 -3.66
N MET A 42 -50.04 24.86 -4.82
CA MET A 42 -48.72 24.99 -5.43
C MET A 42 -48.22 26.43 -5.33
N CYS A 43 -46.95 26.60 -5.02
CA CYS A 43 -46.26 27.89 -5.06
C CYS A 43 -45.14 27.88 -6.09
N ARG A 44 -44.89 29.02 -6.73
CA ARG A 44 -43.65 29.28 -7.46
C ARG A 44 -42.62 29.86 -6.50
N LEU A 45 -41.45 29.25 -6.46
CA LEU A 45 -40.26 29.70 -5.76
C LEU A 45 -39.24 30.17 -6.79
N ASP A 46 -38.88 31.43 -6.76
CA ASP A 46 -37.87 32.03 -7.62
C ASP A 46 -36.62 32.32 -6.80
N VAL A 47 -35.47 31.79 -7.23
CA VAL A 47 -34.16 32.01 -6.60
C VAL A 47 -33.28 32.78 -7.58
N ARG A 48 -32.75 33.95 -7.17
CA ARG A 48 -31.91 34.81 -8.01
C ARG A 48 -30.54 34.97 -7.39
N LEU A 49 -29.48 34.59 -8.10
CA LEU A 49 -28.11 34.74 -7.62
C LEU A 49 -27.68 36.22 -7.69
N ALA A 50 -27.10 36.76 -6.61
CA ALA A 50 -26.45 38.07 -6.65
C ALA A 50 -25.25 38.07 -7.62
N PRO A 51 -24.75 39.22 -8.11
CA PRO A 51 -23.65 39.29 -9.09
C PRO A 51 -22.38 38.52 -8.69
N ASP A 52 -22.05 38.46 -7.40
CA ASP A 52 -20.86 37.77 -6.88
C ASP A 52 -21.16 36.33 -6.40
N ASP A 53 -22.43 35.92 -6.40
CA ASP A 53 -22.85 34.59 -5.97
C ASP A 53 -22.83 33.58 -7.13
N CYS A 54 -22.36 32.37 -6.85
CA CYS A 54 -22.40 31.24 -7.78
C CYS A 54 -23.12 30.03 -7.19
N SER A 55 -23.75 29.23 -8.05
CA SER A 55 -24.23 27.91 -7.66
C SER A 55 -23.04 26.96 -7.48
N VAL A 56 -23.08 26.12 -6.44
CA VAL A 56 -22.09 25.04 -6.27
C VAL A 56 -22.64 23.79 -6.93
N VAL A 57 -21.98 23.34 -8.00
CA VAL A 57 -22.36 22.14 -8.74
C VAL A 57 -21.47 20.98 -8.33
N ILE A 58 -22.10 19.89 -7.90
CA ILE A 58 -21.45 18.66 -7.43
C ILE A 58 -21.90 17.50 -8.31
N GLY A 59 -20.94 16.68 -8.74
CA GLY A 59 -21.19 15.48 -9.56
C GLY A 59 -21.16 15.70 -11.08
N TYR A 60 -20.94 16.94 -11.53
CA TYR A 60 -20.73 17.24 -12.96
C TYR A 60 -19.41 16.62 -13.46
N GLY A 61 -19.39 16.18 -14.72
CA GLY A 61 -18.18 15.66 -15.38
C GLY A 61 -17.74 14.28 -14.89
N MET A 62 -18.53 13.58 -14.08
CA MET A 62 -18.26 12.18 -13.72
C MET A 62 -18.60 11.26 -14.89
N PRO A 63 -17.79 10.22 -15.18
CA PRO A 63 -18.09 9.29 -16.27
C PRO A 63 -19.46 8.64 -16.08
N PHE A 64 -20.36 8.86 -17.03
CA PHE A 64 -21.64 8.17 -17.12
C PHE A 64 -21.51 7.05 -18.15
N SER A 65 -22.60 6.35 -18.43
CA SER A 65 -22.52 5.07 -19.10
C SER A 65 -23.73 4.78 -19.93
N HIS A 66 -23.52 3.90 -20.90
CA HIS A 66 -24.28 3.77 -22.13
C HIS A 66 -23.76 4.79 -23.16
N PRO A 67 -22.48 4.68 -23.59
CA PRO A 67 -22.01 5.39 -24.77
C PRO A 67 -22.98 5.09 -25.94
N GLY A 68 -23.54 6.15 -26.52
CA GLY A 68 -24.51 6.07 -27.62
C GLY A 68 -25.97 6.38 -27.26
N GLU A 69 -26.34 6.50 -25.97
CA GLU A 69 -27.64 7.07 -25.60
C GLU A 69 -27.61 8.61 -25.64
N GLN A 70 -28.75 9.23 -25.99
CA GLN A 70 -28.88 10.70 -26.02
C GLN A 70 -28.50 11.36 -24.69
N PHE A 71 -28.68 10.65 -23.56
CA PHE A 71 -28.42 11.17 -22.23
C PHE A 71 -26.93 11.36 -21.93
N GLU A 72 -26.05 10.47 -22.43
CA GLU A 72 -24.58 10.63 -22.32
C GLU A 72 -24.12 11.88 -23.06
N ALA A 73 -24.66 12.08 -24.27
CA ALA A 73 -24.35 13.26 -25.08
C ALA A 73 -24.79 14.55 -24.37
N PHE A 74 -25.96 14.55 -23.73
CA PHE A 74 -26.47 15.70 -22.97
C PHE A 74 -25.63 16.02 -21.72
N ILE A 75 -25.22 15.00 -20.95
CA ILE A 75 -24.49 15.20 -19.70
C ILE A 75 -23.03 15.57 -19.93
N ASN A 76 -22.32 14.83 -20.79
CA ASN A 76 -20.86 14.87 -20.87
C ASN A 76 -20.33 15.51 -22.17
N ASN A 77 -21.13 15.56 -23.23
CA ASN A 77 -20.69 16.09 -24.53
C ASN A 77 -21.39 17.40 -24.92
N SER A 78 -22.09 18.04 -23.96
CA SER A 78 -22.82 19.29 -24.17
C SER A 78 -23.81 19.26 -25.34
N ALA A 79 -24.37 18.10 -25.67
CA ALA A 79 -25.45 18.01 -26.64
C ALA A 79 -26.74 18.62 -26.05
N PRO A 80 -27.58 19.28 -26.84
CA PRO A 80 -28.86 19.79 -26.37
C PRO A 80 -29.86 18.66 -26.11
N ASP A 81 -30.81 18.91 -25.22
CA ASP A 81 -31.97 18.04 -24.99
C ASP A 81 -32.99 18.15 -26.14
N SER A 82 -34.16 17.51 -25.99
CA SER A 82 -35.25 17.55 -26.98
C SER A 82 -35.85 18.94 -27.21
N VAL A 83 -35.54 19.93 -26.36
CA VAL A 83 -36.04 21.32 -26.44
C VAL A 83 -34.93 22.27 -26.90
N GLY A 84 -33.73 21.77 -27.18
CA GLY A 84 -32.61 22.56 -27.69
C GLY A 84 -31.73 23.20 -26.61
N VAL A 85 -31.88 22.83 -25.34
CA VAL A 85 -31.13 23.40 -24.21
C VAL A 85 -30.08 22.41 -23.72
N THR A 86 -28.87 22.87 -23.41
CA THR A 86 -27.79 22.04 -22.87
C THR A 86 -27.81 22.00 -21.34
N LEU A 87 -27.22 20.96 -20.74
CA LEU A 87 -27.08 20.86 -19.29
C LEU A 87 -26.28 22.04 -18.71
N ILE A 88 -25.24 22.48 -19.40
CA ILE A 88 -24.40 23.62 -18.97
C ILE A 88 -25.24 24.89 -18.90
N GLU A 89 -26.05 25.17 -19.94
CA GLU A 89 -26.93 26.34 -19.95
C GLU A 89 -27.92 26.32 -18.79
N VAL A 90 -28.46 25.15 -18.42
CA VAL A 90 -29.32 24.99 -17.23
C VAL A 90 -28.57 25.29 -15.94
N LEU A 91 -27.34 24.78 -15.79
CA LEU A 91 -26.55 24.92 -14.57
C LEU A 91 -25.93 26.31 -14.39
N GLN A 92 -25.69 27.03 -15.49
CA GLN A 92 -25.16 28.41 -15.50
C GLN A 92 -26.23 29.48 -15.28
N GLN A 93 -27.51 29.11 -15.20
CA GLN A 93 -28.58 30.06 -14.93
C GLN A 93 -28.32 30.81 -13.62
N ARG A 94 -28.65 32.10 -13.61
CA ARG A 94 -28.65 32.94 -12.40
C ARG A 94 -30.03 33.12 -11.79
N HIS A 95 -31.08 32.65 -12.48
CA HIS A 95 -32.46 32.68 -12.02
C HIS A 95 -33.07 31.30 -12.19
N PHE A 96 -33.47 30.69 -11.08
CA PHE A 96 -34.13 29.38 -11.04
C PHE A 96 -35.57 29.55 -10.57
N SER A 97 -36.52 28.90 -11.23
CA SER A 97 -37.93 28.88 -10.84
C SER A 97 -38.38 27.45 -10.57
N PHE A 98 -38.89 27.21 -9.36
CA PHE A 98 -39.39 25.90 -8.92
C PHE A 98 -40.88 25.96 -8.64
N VAL A 99 -41.63 24.94 -9.04
CA VAL A 99 -43.03 24.77 -8.61
C VAL A 99 -43.04 23.75 -7.46
N VAL A 100 -43.52 24.18 -6.29
CA VAL A 100 -43.45 23.40 -5.05
C VAL A 100 -44.85 23.18 -4.48
N ALA A 101 -45.18 21.91 -4.19
CA ALA A 101 -46.45 21.50 -3.56
C ALA A 101 -46.47 21.79 -2.06
N SER A 102 -46.36 23.07 -1.69
CA SER A 102 -46.36 23.55 -0.30
C SER A 102 -47.04 24.92 -0.23
N PRO A 103 -47.76 25.25 0.87
CA PRO A 103 -48.22 26.61 1.14
C PRO A 103 -47.08 27.63 1.19
N SER A 104 -47.35 28.86 0.77
CA SER A 104 -46.34 29.92 0.61
C SER A 104 -45.66 30.32 1.91
N ASN A 105 -46.41 30.36 3.02
CA ASN A 105 -45.91 30.66 4.36
C ASN A 105 -44.94 29.57 4.88
N VAL A 106 -45.29 28.29 4.67
CA VAL A 106 -44.43 27.16 5.06
C VAL A 106 -43.14 27.17 4.25
N LEU A 107 -43.24 27.40 2.95
CA LEU A 107 -42.09 27.41 2.05
C LEU A 107 -41.13 28.57 2.35
N ARG A 108 -41.64 29.78 2.60
CA ARG A 108 -40.82 30.92 3.05
C ARG A 108 -40.08 30.58 4.33
N ASN A 109 -40.80 30.08 5.34
CA ASN A 109 -40.21 29.78 6.65
C ASN A 109 -39.15 28.67 6.60
N TRP A 110 -39.23 27.73 5.65
CA TRP A 110 -38.21 26.70 5.45
C TRP A 110 -36.98 27.24 4.71
N TRP A 111 -37.17 28.06 3.67
CA TRP A 111 -36.08 28.52 2.82
C TRP A 111 -35.24 29.64 3.45
N THR A 112 -35.85 30.47 4.31
CA THR A 112 -35.15 31.57 5.00
C THR A 112 -34.47 31.13 6.30
N GLN A 113 -34.45 29.83 6.61
CA GLN A 113 -33.73 29.34 7.79
C GLN A 113 -32.22 29.60 7.64
N PRO A 114 -31.56 30.12 8.68
CA PRO A 114 -30.11 30.26 8.67
C PRO A 114 -29.49 28.86 8.58
N LEU A 115 -28.67 28.66 7.56
CA LEU A 115 -27.88 27.43 7.43
C LEU A 115 -26.73 27.47 8.45
N PRO A 116 -26.33 26.32 9.01
CA PRO A 116 -25.11 26.25 9.80
C PRO A 116 -23.91 26.70 8.95
N PRO A 117 -22.90 27.33 9.55
CA PRO A 117 -21.69 27.71 8.83
C PRO A 117 -21.02 26.45 8.22
N PRO A 118 -20.30 26.59 7.09
CA PRO A 118 -19.56 25.49 6.52
C PRO A 118 -18.59 24.89 7.55
N LEU A 119 -18.43 23.56 7.52
CA LEU A 119 -17.41 22.90 8.33
C LEU A 119 -16.04 23.39 7.85
N HIS A 120 -15.27 23.96 8.78
CA HIS A 120 -13.87 24.28 8.57
C HIS A 120 -13.01 23.47 9.55
N TYR A 121 -12.03 22.75 9.01
CA TYR A 121 -11.07 22.04 9.84
C TYR A 121 -10.13 23.03 10.54
N PRO A 122 -9.93 22.94 11.86
CA PRO A 122 -9.25 23.98 12.63
C PRO A 122 -7.72 23.85 12.61
N TYR A 123 -7.13 23.58 11.43
CA TYR A 123 -5.69 23.31 11.28
C TYR A 123 -4.97 24.31 10.35
N GLY A 124 -5.62 25.43 10.04
CA GLY A 124 -5.03 26.49 9.20
C GLY A 124 -4.90 26.11 7.73
N GLN A 125 -4.07 26.88 7.01
CA GLN A 125 -3.84 26.74 5.56
C GLN A 125 -2.40 26.35 5.18
N GLU A 126 -1.50 26.29 6.17
CA GLU A 126 -0.11 25.97 5.94
C GLU A 126 0.17 24.49 6.21
N HIS A 127 0.41 23.75 5.12
CA HIS A 127 0.51 22.29 5.14
C HIS A 127 1.93 21.76 4.94
N ALA A 128 2.93 22.63 4.84
CA ALA A 128 4.33 22.23 4.79
C ALA A 128 4.75 21.49 6.08
N TRP A 129 5.81 20.71 6.04
CA TRP A 129 6.27 20.02 7.25
C TRP A 129 6.88 21.00 8.27
N SER A 130 6.29 21.13 9.46
CA SER A 130 6.88 21.81 10.62
C SER A 130 6.47 21.07 11.89
N TYR A 131 7.45 20.63 12.68
CA TYR A 131 7.16 19.89 13.91
C TYR A 131 6.42 20.77 14.91
N GLU A 132 6.95 21.97 15.18
CA GLU A 132 6.44 22.92 16.18
C GLU A 132 5.01 23.34 15.84
N ARG A 133 4.77 23.76 14.58
CA ARG A 133 3.43 24.17 14.16
C ARG A 133 2.42 23.03 14.32
N TYR A 134 2.77 21.82 13.88
CA TYR A 134 1.83 20.70 13.99
C TYR A 134 1.61 20.28 15.43
N TYR A 135 2.64 20.32 16.26
CA TYR A 135 2.51 20.06 17.68
C TYR A 135 1.51 21.03 18.34
N ASP A 136 1.64 22.33 18.06
CA ASP A 136 0.74 23.37 18.59
C ASP A 136 -0.68 23.21 18.05
N LEU A 137 -0.84 22.98 16.73
CA LEU A 137 -2.13 22.77 16.11
C LEU A 137 -2.87 21.54 16.65
N ILE A 138 -2.16 20.42 16.84
CA ILE A 138 -2.75 19.18 17.39
C ILE A 138 -3.13 19.39 18.85
N SER A 139 -2.24 20.00 19.64
CA SER A 139 -2.47 20.26 21.06
C SER A 139 -3.65 21.21 21.30
N GLY A 140 -3.79 22.25 20.46
CA GLY A 140 -4.89 23.21 20.54
C GLY A 140 -6.24 22.70 20.01
N ASN A 141 -6.24 21.62 19.23
CA ASN A 141 -7.43 21.10 18.54
C ASN A 141 -7.68 19.62 18.84
N LYS A 142 -7.58 19.23 20.11
CA LYS A 142 -8.03 17.92 20.58
C LYS A 142 -9.56 17.77 20.48
N GLY A 143 -10.05 16.55 20.36
CA GLY A 143 -11.49 16.29 20.34
C GLY A 143 -11.88 14.94 19.73
N PRO A 144 -13.15 14.79 19.35
CA PRO A 144 -13.64 13.59 18.69
C PRO A 144 -13.08 13.45 17.27
N GLN A 145 -13.13 12.23 16.74
CA GLN A 145 -12.84 11.97 15.34
C GLN A 145 -13.79 12.68 14.39
N PHE A 146 -13.27 13.09 13.25
CA PHE A 146 -14.05 13.53 12.12
C PHE A 146 -14.57 12.30 11.34
N PRO A 147 -15.79 12.38 10.79
CA PRO A 147 -16.29 11.32 9.92
C PRO A 147 -15.44 11.25 8.65
N PRO A 148 -15.14 10.04 8.14
CA PRO A 148 -14.40 9.89 6.89
C PRO A 148 -15.10 10.56 5.71
N THR A 149 -14.36 11.26 4.85
CA THR A 149 -14.92 11.96 3.68
C THR A 149 -14.47 11.39 2.34
N TRP A 150 -15.39 11.43 1.38
CA TRP A 150 -15.20 10.97 -0.01
C TRP A 150 -15.20 12.12 -1.02
N SER A 151 -15.42 13.34 -0.53
CA SER A 151 -15.40 14.54 -1.34
C SER A 151 -14.94 15.75 -0.53
N PHE A 152 -14.17 16.63 -1.15
CA PHE A 152 -13.60 17.83 -0.53
C PHE A 152 -14.10 19.08 -1.24
N ASN A 153 -14.42 20.14 -0.48
CA ASN A 153 -14.98 21.35 -1.07
C ASN A 153 -13.92 22.23 -1.75
N ASN A 154 -12.66 22.14 -1.29
CA ASN A 154 -11.54 22.95 -1.74
C ASN A 154 -10.20 22.25 -1.41
N ASP A 155 -9.10 22.80 -1.95
CA ASP A 155 -7.74 22.30 -1.71
C ASP A 155 -7.41 22.22 -0.21
N ASN A 156 -7.82 23.22 0.58
CA ASN A 156 -7.47 23.28 1.99
C ASN A 156 -8.06 22.11 2.78
N ASP A 157 -9.34 21.80 2.57
CA ASP A 157 -10.00 20.68 3.24
C ASP A 157 -9.32 19.35 2.91
N HIS A 158 -8.96 19.15 1.63
CA HIS A 158 -8.23 17.96 1.16
C HIS A 158 -6.84 17.85 1.80
N LEU A 159 -6.06 18.92 1.74
CA LEU A 159 -4.71 18.96 2.31
C LEU A 159 -4.74 18.79 3.84
N THR A 160 -5.67 19.44 4.54
CA THR A 160 -5.81 19.31 6.00
C THR A 160 -6.08 17.86 6.38
N VAL A 161 -7.11 17.23 5.80
CA VAL A 161 -7.50 15.86 6.16
C VAL A 161 -6.33 14.90 5.94
N LEU A 162 -5.69 14.94 4.78
CA LEU A 162 -4.63 14.00 4.46
C LEU A 162 -3.34 14.24 5.26
N THR A 163 -2.90 15.50 5.41
CA THR A 163 -1.69 15.79 6.21
C THR A 163 -1.89 15.45 7.68
N GLN A 164 -3.01 15.88 8.29
CA GLN A 164 -3.29 15.63 9.69
C GLN A 164 -3.45 14.13 9.98
N SER A 165 -4.03 13.37 9.04
CA SER A 165 -4.18 11.92 9.19
C SER A 165 -2.85 11.18 9.32
N GLU A 166 -1.79 11.67 8.66
CA GLU A 166 -0.44 11.11 8.75
C GLU A 166 0.32 11.64 9.98
N ILE A 167 0.20 12.93 10.29
CA ILE A 167 0.99 13.54 11.37
C ILE A 167 0.48 13.11 12.75
N GLN A 168 -0.83 13.14 12.96
CA GLN A 168 -1.44 12.72 14.22
C GLN A 168 -1.22 11.22 14.48
N ASP A 169 -0.96 10.43 13.43
CA ASP A 169 -0.68 9.00 13.56
C ASP A 169 0.62 8.70 14.33
N ILE A 170 1.58 9.62 14.29
CA ILE A 170 2.94 9.42 14.80
C ILE A 170 3.36 10.43 15.88
N MET A 171 2.75 11.63 15.91
CA MET A 171 3.18 12.73 16.79
C MET A 171 3.24 12.33 18.27
N TRP A 172 2.19 11.69 18.77
CA TRP A 172 2.11 11.26 20.18
C TRP A 172 3.13 10.14 20.51
N VAL A 173 3.43 9.26 19.56
CA VAL A 173 4.44 8.20 19.73
C VAL A 173 5.83 8.82 19.79
N HIS A 174 6.10 9.83 18.95
CA HIS A 174 7.36 10.57 18.98
C HIS A 174 7.52 11.35 20.29
N GLN A 175 6.47 12.03 20.75
CA GLN A 175 6.51 12.75 22.03
C GLN A 175 6.83 11.80 23.19
N ALA A 176 6.19 10.63 23.22
CA ALA A 176 6.51 9.59 24.19
C ALA A 176 7.95 9.06 24.04
N ALA A 177 8.49 8.97 22.82
CA ALA A 177 9.88 8.55 22.62
C ALA A 177 10.88 9.54 23.22
N ILE A 178 10.61 10.86 23.12
CA ILE A 178 11.40 11.91 23.78
C ILE A 178 11.33 11.73 25.30
N GLU A 179 10.12 11.66 25.86
CA GLU A 179 9.91 11.48 27.31
C GLU A 179 10.63 10.24 27.83
N ILE A 180 10.56 9.11 27.12
CA ILE A 180 11.24 7.86 27.51
C ILE A 180 12.77 8.02 27.46
N SER A 181 13.29 8.81 26.52
CA SER A 181 14.74 9.04 26.42
C SER A 181 15.31 9.84 27.59
N GLU A 182 14.45 10.60 28.29
CA GLU A 182 14.77 11.35 29.51
C GLU A 182 14.64 10.50 30.79
N VAL A 183 14.07 9.29 30.70
CA VAL A 183 13.97 8.35 31.82
C VAL A 183 15.24 7.52 31.95
N PHE A 184 15.81 7.53 33.15
CA PHE A 184 16.96 6.69 33.50
C PHE A 184 16.50 5.36 34.10
N PHE A 185 17.05 4.27 33.55
CA PHE A 185 16.84 2.91 34.01
C PHE A 185 18.13 2.31 34.55
N ARG A 186 17.97 1.19 35.27
CA ARG A 186 19.10 0.37 35.72
C ARG A 186 19.16 -0.89 34.87
N ALA A 187 20.36 -1.19 34.37
CA ALA A 187 20.62 -2.35 33.53
C ALA A 187 21.89 -3.09 33.93
N TYR A 188 21.85 -4.41 33.79
CA TYR A 188 23.04 -5.25 33.90
C TYR A 188 23.26 -6.05 32.62
N PHE A 189 24.51 -6.46 32.39
CA PHE A 189 24.92 -7.07 31.13
C PHE A 189 25.26 -8.57 31.29
N ILE A 190 25.11 -9.31 30.21
CA ILE A 190 25.35 -10.75 30.13
C ILE A 190 26.16 -11.02 28.86
N ALA A 191 27.32 -11.64 29.01
CA ALA A 191 28.10 -12.14 27.87
C ALA A 191 27.35 -13.28 27.15
N PRO A 192 27.42 -13.38 25.82
CA PRO A 192 26.80 -14.49 25.09
C PRO A 192 27.47 -15.83 25.46
N GLY A 193 28.80 -15.87 25.57
CA GLY A 193 29.61 -17.02 25.96
C GLY A 193 30.34 -16.84 27.29
N ASP A 194 31.49 -17.51 27.43
CA ASP A 194 32.37 -17.49 28.62
C ASP A 194 33.50 -16.43 28.52
N GLU A 195 33.49 -15.62 27.45
CA GLU A 195 34.44 -14.51 27.24
C GLU A 195 34.22 -13.39 28.26
N ASP A 196 35.25 -12.57 28.50
CA ASP A 196 35.11 -11.38 29.34
C ASP A 196 34.05 -10.44 28.73
N PRO A 197 32.98 -10.09 29.46
CA PRO A 197 31.97 -9.16 29.00
C PRO A 197 32.51 -7.80 28.55
N GLN A 198 33.68 -7.37 29.02
CA GLN A 198 34.31 -6.12 28.57
C GLN A 198 34.88 -6.21 27.16
N ASP A 199 35.34 -7.38 26.74
CA ASP A 199 35.95 -7.60 25.42
C ASP A 199 34.92 -8.07 24.37
N CYS A 200 33.72 -8.45 24.82
CA CYS A 200 32.63 -8.86 23.95
C CYS A 200 32.15 -7.70 23.04
N GLN A 201 32.11 -7.94 21.73
CA GLN A 201 31.50 -7.02 20.77
C GLN A 201 29.97 -6.97 20.89
N GLU A 202 29.36 -8.09 21.31
CA GLU A 202 27.91 -8.24 21.43
C GLU A 202 27.56 -8.77 22.81
N LEU A 203 26.57 -8.17 23.46
CA LEU A 203 26.14 -8.46 24.82
C LEU A 203 24.62 -8.51 24.89
N TYR A 204 24.08 -9.07 25.96
CA TYR A 204 22.68 -8.87 26.34
C TYR A 204 22.60 -7.89 27.50
N ALA A 205 21.78 -6.85 27.38
CA ALA A 205 21.43 -5.95 28.48
C ALA A 205 20.03 -6.30 29.00
N VAL A 206 19.91 -6.47 30.31
CA VAL A 206 18.62 -6.64 30.99
C VAL A 206 18.30 -5.33 31.69
N VAL A 207 17.34 -4.59 31.15
CA VAL A 207 16.91 -3.28 31.62
C VAL A 207 15.64 -3.45 32.45
N THR A 208 15.65 -3.03 33.72
CA THR A 208 14.43 -3.08 34.55
C THR A 208 13.65 -1.78 34.37
N LEU A 209 12.47 -1.85 33.75
CA LEU A 209 11.62 -0.70 33.45
C LEU A 209 10.79 -0.26 34.66
N GLY A 210 10.35 -1.21 35.48
CA GLY A 210 9.43 -0.98 36.59
C GLY A 210 7.96 -0.86 36.16
N LYS A 211 7.04 -1.21 37.07
CA LYS A 211 5.60 -1.28 36.77
C LYS A 211 4.98 0.07 36.41
N GLN A 212 5.35 1.12 37.13
CA GLN A 212 4.82 2.47 36.93
C GLN A 212 5.14 3.01 35.53
N PHE A 213 6.38 2.82 35.06
CA PHE A 213 6.78 3.20 33.71
C PHE A 213 5.95 2.48 32.64
N ILE A 214 5.78 1.15 32.79
CA ILE A 214 5.01 0.33 31.86
C ILE A 214 3.55 0.77 31.83
N GLU A 215 2.97 1.13 32.98
CA GLU A 215 1.59 1.62 33.08
C GLU A 215 1.44 3.01 32.43
N GLN A 216 2.38 3.92 32.68
CA GLN A 216 2.37 5.29 32.16
C GLN A 216 2.56 5.35 30.64
N HIS A 217 3.54 4.63 30.10
CA HIS A 217 3.86 4.65 28.66
C HIS A 217 3.24 3.49 27.89
N ARG A 218 2.20 2.85 28.44
CA ARG A 218 1.64 1.60 27.92
C ARG A 218 1.21 1.67 26.45
N GLN A 219 0.52 2.74 26.06
CA GLN A 219 0.02 2.95 24.70
C GLN A 219 1.17 3.14 23.68
N PRO A 220 2.08 4.13 23.85
CA PRO A 220 3.14 4.38 22.86
C PRO A 220 4.21 3.27 22.85
N TRP A 221 4.46 2.62 23.99
CA TRP A 221 5.46 1.57 24.13
C TRP A 221 5.29 0.45 23.12
N PHE A 222 4.04 0.01 22.87
CA PHE A 222 3.75 -1.03 21.89
C PHE A 222 4.22 -0.66 20.47
N ARG A 223 4.18 0.62 20.09
CA ARG A 223 4.63 1.09 18.77
C ARG A 223 6.15 1.16 18.71
N LEU A 224 6.76 1.71 19.75
CA LEU A 224 8.20 1.88 19.85
C LEU A 224 8.94 0.55 19.82
N VAL A 225 8.45 -0.48 20.52
CA VAL A 225 9.08 -1.81 20.49
C VAL A 225 8.96 -2.51 19.13
N ASN A 226 7.95 -2.17 18.32
CA ASN A 226 7.83 -2.72 16.96
C ASN A 226 8.92 -2.22 16.01
N LEU A 227 9.60 -1.11 16.32
CA LEU A 227 10.79 -0.65 15.58
C LEU A 227 11.96 -1.63 15.71
N ARG A 228 11.94 -2.50 16.74
CA ARG A 228 12.94 -3.52 17.10
C ARG A 228 14.34 -3.02 17.43
N THR A 229 14.75 -1.86 16.93
CA THR A 229 16.07 -1.28 17.13
C THR A 229 15.97 0.07 17.83
N LEU A 230 16.92 0.34 18.71
CA LEU A 230 17.06 1.59 19.44
C LEU A 230 18.54 1.84 19.77
N LYS A 231 18.87 3.04 20.20
CA LYS A 231 20.16 3.33 20.82
C LYS A 231 20.03 3.19 22.34
N LEU A 232 20.94 2.43 22.93
CA LEU A 232 21.09 2.35 24.38
C LEU A 232 22.16 3.35 24.78
N LEU A 233 21.76 4.39 25.51
CA LEU A 233 22.68 5.36 26.08
C LEU A 233 23.14 4.84 27.44
N LEU A 234 24.45 4.80 27.69
CA LEU A 234 25.03 4.34 28.95
C LEU A 234 25.73 5.50 29.65
N PHE A 235 25.49 5.64 30.95
CA PHE A 235 25.99 6.75 31.75
C PHE A 235 26.84 6.24 32.92
N ASP A 236 27.92 6.96 33.23
CA ASP A 236 28.73 6.67 34.41
C ASP A 236 27.94 7.05 35.69
N ARG A 237 27.19 8.16 35.62
CA ARG A 237 26.20 8.63 36.60
C ARG A 237 24.96 9.20 35.90
N GLU A 238 23.85 9.24 36.63
CA GLU A 238 22.58 9.76 36.11
C GLU A 238 22.73 11.22 35.64
N GLY A 239 22.37 11.50 34.39
CA GLY A 239 22.41 12.86 33.82
C GLY A 239 23.76 13.31 33.25
N ASP A 240 24.76 12.44 33.09
CA ASP A 240 26.04 12.84 32.46
C ASP A 240 25.84 13.38 31.03
N GLU A 241 26.52 14.47 30.69
CA GLU A 241 26.40 15.16 29.39
C GLU A 241 26.97 14.36 28.20
N ASN A 242 27.79 13.33 28.46
CA ASN A 242 28.47 12.55 27.43
C ASN A 242 28.28 11.02 27.62
N PRO A 243 27.08 10.49 27.35
CA PRO A 243 26.82 9.06 27.44
C PRO A 243 27.55 8.26 26.36
N ALA A 244 27.82 6.98 26.63
CA ALA A 244 28.21 6.05 25.58
C ALA A 244 26.98 5.67 24.73
N GLU A 245 27.13 5.61 23.40
CA GLU A 245 26.00 5.38 22.49
C GLU A 245 26.09 4.01 21.80
N TRP A 246 25.38 3.01 22.33
CA TRP A 246 25.46 1.65 21.79
C TRP A 246 24.23 1.29 20.98
N ASN A 247 24.42 0.51 19.91
CA ASN A 247 23.31 0.02 19.10
C ASN A 247 22.62 -1.14 19.81
N ALA A 248 21.31 -1.10 19.93
CA ALA A 248 20.52 -2.12 20.60
C ALA A 248 19.38 -2.63 19.72
N ARG A 249 19.05 -3.91 19.88
CA ARG A 249 17.84 -4.52 19.32
C ARG A 249 17.12 -5.35 20.38
N ILE A 250 15.81 -5.42 20.32
CA ILE A 250 15.01 -6.17 21.30
C ILE A 250 15.27 -7.68 21.14
N ALA A 251 15.67 -8.33 22.23
CA ALA A 251 16.00 -9.76 22.24
C ALA A 251 14.75 -10.62 22.46
N GLU A 252 14.01 -10.90 21.38
CA GLU A 252 12.79 -11.71 21.45
C GLU A 252 13.08 -13.17 21.84
N GLY A 253 12.42 -13.66 22.89
CA GLY A 253 12.50 -15.05 23.31
C GLY A 253 13.81 -15.44 24.00
N PHE A 254 14.54 -14.46 24.55
CA PHE A 254 15.74 -14.69 25.35
C PHE A 254 15.47 -15.69 26.48
N SER A 255 16.36 -16.68 26.61
CA SER A 255 16.35 -17.66 27.69
C SER A 255 17.79 -18.14 27.91
N LYS A 256 18.37 -17.78 29.06
CA LYS A 256 19.69 -18.24 29.50
C LYS A 256 19.59 -18.78 30.92
N ALA A 257 20.19 -19.94 31.16
CA ALA A 257 20.21 -20.56 32.48
C ALA A 257 20.84 -19.59 33.50
N GLY A 258 20.26 -19.49 34.70
CA GLY A 258 20.73 -18.57 35.74
C GLY A 258 20.22 -17.12 35.64
N HIS A 259 19.52 -16.76 34.54
CA HIS A 259 18.93 -15.44 34.33
C HIS A 259 17.41 -15.48 34.12
N PRO A 260 16.61 -15.72 35.17
CA PRO A 260 15.17 -15.53 35.08
C PRO A 260 14.84 -14.06 34.77
N ILE A 261 14.00 -13.86 33.75
CA ILE A 261 13.52 -12.55 33.31
C ILE A 261 12.17 -12.28 34.00
N ARG A 262 12.04 -11.10 34.62
CA ARG A 262 10.80 -10.65 35.27
C ARG A 262 9.88 -9.96 34.26
N ASN A 263 8.63 -9.75 34.64
CA ASN A 263 7.64 -9.12 33.76
C ASN A 263 7.95 -7.65 33.43
N ASP A 264 8.74 -7.00 34.26
CA ASP A 264 9.18 -5.61 34.14
C ASP A 264 10.60 -5.46 33.56
N ASP A 265 11.20 -6.55 33.09
CA ASP A 265 12.50 -6.53 32.43
C ASP A 265 12.36 -6.47 30.90
N LEU A 266 13.11 -5.57 30.27
CA LEU A 266 13.35 -5.51 28.83
C LEU A 266 14.74 -6.08 28.54
N VAL A 267 14.81 -7.13 27.71
CA VAL A 267 16.09 -7.70 27.27
C VAL A 267 16.44 -7.14 25.90
N LEU A 268 17.63 -6.54 25.81
CA LEU A 268 18.20 -5.99 24.59
C LEU A 268 19.44 -6.78 24.22
N GLN A 269 19.61 -7.08 22.93
CA GLN A 269 20.88 -7.48 22.37
C GLN A 269 21.60 -6.22 21.91
N VAL A 270 22.74 -5.92 22.52
CA VAL A 270 23.49 -4.69 22.30
C VAL A 270 24.80 -4.98 21.59
N ARG A 271 25.23 -4.05 20.75
CA ARG A 271 26.49 -4.13 20.01
C ARG A 271 27.35 -2.92 20.34
N ARG A 272 28.55 -3.20 20.86
CA ARG A 272 29.58 -2.22 21.16
C ARG A 272 30.03 -1.54 19.85
N PRO A 273 30.18 -0.21 19.81
CA PRO A 273 30.74 0.50 18.66
C PRO A 273 32.14 -0.02 18.29
N GLY A 274 32.54 0.20 17.04
CA GLY A 274 33.89 -0.16 16.61
C GLY A 274 34.96 0.67 17.34
N PRO A 275 36.20 0.17 17.46
CA PRO A 275 37.28 0.88 18.17
C PRO A 275 37.66 2.22 17.52
N THR A 276 37.27 2.45 16.26
CA THR A 276 37.47 3.71 15.52
C THR A 276 36.39 4.76 15.77
N ASP A 277 35.32 4.42 16.50
CA ASP A 277 34.15 5.28 16.71
C ASP A 277 34.19 5.90 18.12
N SER A 278 35.26 6.66 18.40
CA SER A 278 35.60 7.17 19.74
C SER A 278 34.49 8.00 20.38
N ASP A 279 33.74 8.74 19.56
CA ASP A 279 32.66 9.63 20.00
C ASP A 279 31.50 8.85 20.63
N ARG A 280 31.39 7.56 20.33
CA ARG A 280 30.35 6.67 20.89
C ARG A 280 30.83 5.86 22.09
N ARG A 281 32.04 6.16 22.59
CA ARG A 281 32.69 5.56 23.77
C ARG A 281 32.65 4.02 23.75
N PRO A 282 33.36 3.37 22.79
CA PRO A 282 33.43 1.91 22.70
C PRO A 282 34.13 1.30 23.92
N ASP A 283 34.91 2.07 24.68
CA ASP A 283 35.66 1.68 25.88
C ASP A 283 34.83 1.68 27.18
N PHE A 284 33.54 2.05 27.10
CA PHE A 284 32.66 2.11 28.28
C PHE A 284 32.60 0.76 29.02
N LYS A 285 32.80 0.81 30.34
CA LYS A 285 32.84 -0.38 31.22
C LYS A 285 31.45 -0.76 31.69
N VAL A 286 30.97 -1.93 31.26
CA VAL A 286 29.62 -2.41 31.62
C VAL A 286 29.62 -3.24 32.89
N LYS A 287 28.53 -3.19 33.68
CA LYS A 287 28.38 -4.04 34.87
C LYS A 287 27.72 -5.36 34.47
N ALA A 288 28.54 -6.39 34.28
CA ALA A 288 28.11 -7.70 33.80
C ALA A 288 28.17 -8.78 34.88
N PHE A 289 27.26 -9.75 34.82
CA PHE A 289 27.14 -10.81 35.82
C PHE A 289 26.82 -12.16 35.20
N ASP A 290 27.28 -13.24 35.84
CA ASP A 290 27.07 -14.63 35.43
C ASP A 290 25.70 -15.21 35.87
N THR A 291 25.03 -14.56 36.83
CA THR A 291 23.71 -14.95 37.32
C THR A 291 22.87 -13.74 37.74
N ARG A 292 21.54 -13.84 37.60
CA ARG A 292 20.61 -12.79 38.08
C ARG A 292 20.75 -12.55 39.57
N ARG A 293 21.00 -13.59 40.37
CA ARG A 293 21.16 -13.48 41.83
C ARG A 293 22.31 -12.55 42.19
N ARG A 294 23.49 -12.71 41.55
CA ARG A 294 24.64 -11.83 41.80
C ARG A 294 24.38 -10.40 41.33
N ALA A 295 23.70 -10.24 40.20
CA ALA A 295 23.28 -8.91 39.75
C ALA A 295 22.35 -8.25 40.79
N ASP A 296 21.31 -8.94 41.24
CA ASP A 296 20.37 -8.42 42.25
C ASP A 296 21.09 -8.09 43.58
N ASP A 297 22.05 -8.93 44.02
CA ASP A 297 22.83 -8.70 45.24
C ASP A 297 23.74 -7.46 45.11
N ALA A 298 24.33 -7.22 43.94
CA ALA A 298 25.12 -6.02 43.66
C ALA A 298 24.27 -4.75 43.73
N GLN A 299 23.08 -4.75 43.12
CA GLN A 299 22.16 -3.61 43.15
C GLN A 299 21.59 -3.31 44.55
N ARG A 300 21.51 -4.31 45.44
CA ARG A 300 21.07 -4.09 46.83
C ARG A 300 22.16 -3.48 47.71
N ARG A 301 23.43 -3.76 47.40
CA ARG A 301 24.57 -3.27 48.18
C ARG A 301 24.95 -1.84 47.82
N ASP A 302 24.79 -1.50 46.54
CA ASP A 302 25.13 -0.21 45.97
C ASP A 302 24.04 0.18 44.97
N ASN A 303 23.55 1.42 45.06
CA ASN A 303 22.58 1.95 44.10
C ASN A 303 23.18 2.03 42.69
N ASP A 304 24.51 2.15 42.59
CA ASP A 304 25.28 2.00 41.37
C ASP A 304 25.81 0.58 41.19
N GLY A 305 25.15 -0.44 41.74
CA GLY A 305 25.47 -1.84 41.46
C GLY A 305 25.27 -2.21 39.99
N TRP A 306 24.34 -1.56 39.31
CA TRP A 306 24.02 -1.69 37.88
C TRP A 306 24.39 -0.45 37.08
N THR A 307 24.47 -0.59 35.76
CA THR A 307 24.77 0.52 34.85
C THR A 307 23.52 1.38 34.67
N CYS A 308 23.69 2.70 34.72
CA CYS A 308 22.63 3.65 34.41
C CYS A 308 22.48 3.75 32.88
N VAL A 309 21.25 3.62 32.38
CA VAL A 309 20.98 3.63 30.95
C VAL A 309 19.72 4.42 30.61
N SER A 310 19.62 4.95 29.40
CA SER A 310 18.36 5.44 28.84
C SER A 310 18.11 4.87 27.45
N LEU A 311 16.84 4.88 27.02
CA LEU A 311 16.38 4.25 25.79
C LEU A 311 16.04 5.31 24.75
N GLN A 312 16.85 5.42 23.70
CA GLN A 312 16.63 6.38 22.64
C GLN A 312 16.13 5.67 21.38
N PHE A 313 14.86 5.87 21.05
CA PHE A 313 14.28 5.37 19.80
C PHE A 313 14.69 6.27 18.62
N ASN A 314 14.77 5.68 17.43
CA ASN A 314 15.37 6.29 16.23
C ASN A 314 14.88 7.72 15.96
N ASN A 315 15.80 8.67 15.74
CA ASN A 315 15.51 10.08 15.46
C ASN A 315 14.73 10.34 14.15
N ASP A 316 14.60 9.36 13.25
CA ASP A 316 13.92 9.52 11.96
C ASP A 316 12.51 8.89 11.90
N MET A 317 11.77 8.89 13.03
CA MET A 317 10.38 8.39 13.09
C MET A 317 9.45 9.07 12.08
N PHE A 318 9.76 10.32 11.73
CA PHE A 318 8.97 11.11 10.80
C PHE A 318 9.35 10.89 9.32
N ARG A 319 10.40 10.14 8.98
CA ARG A 319 10.85 10.00 7.59
C ARG A 319 9.72 9.67 6.63
N ASP A 320 8.92 8.68 7.01
CA ASP A 320 7.82 8.16 6.19
C ASP A 320 6.67 9.16 6.08
N HIS A 321 6.32 9.82 7.19
CA HIS A 321 5.26 10.83 7.24
C HIS A 321 5.67 12.12 6.50
N LYS A 322 6.94 12.53 6.59
CA LYS A 322 7.50 13.69 5.87
C LYS A 322 7.35 13.55 4.36
N ARG A 323 7.72 12.38 3.79
CA ARG A 323 7.58 12.16 2.33
C ARG A 323 6.11 12.19 1.89
N LYS A 324 5.21 11.66 2.71
CA LYS A 324 3.76 11.63 2.43
C LYS A 324 3.13 13.02 2.52
N VAL A 325 3.42 13.78 3.58
CA VAL A 325 2.99 15.18 3.72
C VAL A 325 3.52 16.03 2.57
N LYS A 326 4.79 15.86 2.19
CA LYS A 326 5.36 16.54 1.01
C LYS A 326 4.58 16.21 -0.26
N ALA A 327 4.20 14.95 -0.46
CA ALA A 327 3.43 14.52 -1.63
C ALA A 327 1.99 15.07 -1.66
N VAL A 328 1.32 15.15 -0.50
CA VAL A 328 0.00 15.79 -0.37
C VAL A 328 0.07 17.25 -0.79
N ASN A 329 1.11 17.98 -0.39
CA ASN A 329 1.28 19.40 -0.74
C ASN A 329 1.41 19.66 -2.26
N TRP A 330 1.73 18.65 -3.08
CA TRP A 330 1.75 18.82 -4.54
C TRP A 330 0.36 19.08 -5.15
N PHE A 331 -0.71 18.90 -4.36
CA PHE A 331 -2.09 19.15 -4.77
C PHE A 331 -2.62 20.52 -4.32
N SER A 332 -1.76 21.38 -3.77
CA SER A 332 -2.10 22.81 -3.64
C SER A 332 -2.26 23.46 -5.02
N SER A 333 -3.21 24.39 -5.15
CA SER A 333 -3.36 25.24 -6.35
C SER A 333 -2.11 26.01 -6.73
N GLN A 334 -1.21 26.29 -5.77
CA GLN A 334 0.07 26.99 -6.00
C GLN A 334 1.25 26.04 -6.24
N ALA A 335 1.02 24.72 -6.24
CA ALA A 335 2.09 23.75 -6.39
C ALA A 335 2.68 23.76 -7.81
N GLN A 336 4.01 23.61 -7.88
CA GLN A 336 4.71 23.33 -9.12
C GLN A 336 4.48 21.87 -9.56
N PRO A 337 4.71 21.54 -10.85
CA PRO A 337 4.76 20.15 -11.28
C PRO A 337 5.78 19.39 -10.44
N HIS A 338 5.42 18.19 -9.99
CA HIS A 338 6.25 17.32 -9.15
C HIS A 338 7.66 17.07 -9.74
N ASP A 339 7.77 17.11 -11.07
CA ASP A 339 8.98 16.76 -11.82
C ASP A 339 9.95 17.95 -12.01
N VAL A 340 9.84 18.99 -11.19
CA VAL A 340 10.79 20.12 -11.18
C VAL A 340 11.94 19.82 -10.20
N PRO A 341 13.21 19.78 -10.66
CA PRO A 341 14.36 19.61 -9.77
C PRO A 341 14.47 20.73 -8.73
N GLU A 342 14.77 20.40 -7.46
CA GLU A 342 14.89 21.38 -6.36
C GLU A 342 15.98 22.42 -6.63
N GLU A 343 17.04 22.07 -7.35
CA GLU A 343 18.16 22.95 -7.71
C GLU A 343 17.74 24.11 -8.65
N LEU A 344 16.73 23.87 -9.50
CA LEU A 344 16.13 24.88 -10.38
C LEU A 344 15.14 25.80 -9.64
N SER A 345 14.72 25.45 -8.42
CA SER A 345 13.89 26.33 -7.59
C SER A 345 14.69 27.50 -6.99
N SER A 346 16.01 27.36 -6.90
CA SER A 346 16.91 28.32 -6.27
C SER A 346 17.67 29.24 -7.23
N GLN A 347 17.73 28.95 -8.54
CA GLN A 347 18.42 29.79 -9.53
C GLN A 347 17.67 29.85 -10.87
N ALA A 348 17.36 31.08 -11.30
CA ALA A 348 16.70 31.48 -12.55
C ALA A 348 15.20 31.15 -12.69
N ALA A 349 14.46 32.08 -13.31
CA ALA A 349 13.02 31.97 -13.54
C ALA A 349 12.70 30.67 -14.29
N MET A 350 12.01 29.76 -13.59
CA MET A 350 11.48 28.52 -14.13
C MET A 350 10.71 28.78 -15.43
N PRO A 351 10.84 27.92 -16.46
CA PRO A 351 10.02 28.03 -17.65
C PRO A 351 8.53 27.99 -17.26
N PRO A 352 7.69 28.85 -17.87
CA PRO A 352 6.28 28.92 -17.51
C PRO A 352 5.60 27.56 -17.75
N ILE A 353 4.87 27.06 -16.75
CA ILE A 353 4.05 25.85 -16.87
C ILE A 353 3.09 26.05 -18.05
N SER A 354 3.06 25.12 -19.00
CA SER A 354 2.14 25.18 -20.14
C SER A 354 0.69 25.18 -19.67
N GLU A 355 -0.19 25.85 -20.43
CA GLU A 355 -1.63 25.91 -20.12
C GLU A 355 -2.24 24.50 -20.02
N GLU A 356 -1.86 23.61 -20.93
CA GLU A 356 -2.29 22.21 -20.93
C GLU A 356 -1.89 21.48 -19.66
N LEU A 357 -0.65 21.67 -19.19
CA LEU A 357 -0.20 21.05 -17.94
C LEU A 357 -0.94 21.63 -16.73
N ARG A 358 -1.19 22.95 -16.69
CA ARG A 358 -2.01 23.56 -15.62
C ARG A 358 -3.43 23.01 -15.61
N PHE A 359 -4.04 22.85 -16.78
CA PHE A 359 -5.37 22.25 -16.93
C PHE A 359 -5.40 20.82 -16.41
N ARG A 360 -4.43 19.99 -16.79
CA ARG A 360 -4.28 18.61 -16.27
C ARG A 360 -4.07 18.57 -14.75
N MET A 361 -3.25 19.47 -14.20
CA MET A 361 -3.07 19.57 -12.74
C MET A 361 -4.37 19.98 -12.04
N ALA A 362 -5.16 20.90 -12.62
CA ALA A 362 -6.47 21.28 -12.09
C ALA A 362 -7.48 20.13 -12.13
N LEU A 363 -7.51 19.37 -13.22
CA LEU A 363 -8.30 18.13 -13.33
C LEU A 363 -7.85 17.09 -12.29
N HIS A 364 -6.55 16.98 -12.04
CA HIS A 364 -6.04 16.05 -11.04
C HIS A 364 -6.49 16.42 -9.63
N ARG A 365 -6.46 17.71 -9.29
CA ARG A 365 -7.02 18.22 -8.02
C ARG A 365 -8.49 17.88 -7.90
N ALA A 366 -9.30 18.16 -8.93
CA ALA A 366 -10.72 17.80 -8.94
C ALA A 366 -10.94 16.28 -8.76
N LEU A 367 -10.11 15.46 -9.40
CA LEU A 367 -10.15 14.00 -9.27
C LEU A 367 -9.86 13.55 -7.82
N VAL A 368 -8.79 14.04 -7.20
CA VAL A 368 -8.44 13.66 -5.82
C VAL A 368 -9.33 14.32 -4.76
N HIS A 369 -10.03 15.38 -5.12
CA HIS A 369 -11.11 15.95 -4.32
C HIS A 369 -12.39 15.12 -4.38
N GLY A 370 -12.53 14.21 -5.35
CA GLY A 370 -13.79 13.51 -5.63
C GLY A 370 -14.91 14.43 -6.14
N ASN A 371 -14.62 15.70 -6.45
CA ASN A 371 -15.53 16.70 -7.01
C ASN A 371 -14.74 17.93 -7.52
N GLY A 372 -15.43 18.91 -8.12
CA GLY A 372 -14.83 20.18 -8.53
C GLY A 372 -14.60 20.30 -10.03
N PHE A 373 -14.94 19.26 -10.80
CA PHE A 373 -14.86 19.28 -12.27
C PHE A 373 -15.67 20.42 -12.89
N TRP A 374 -16.80 20.83 -12.30
CA TRP A 374 -17.55 22.00 -12.76
C TRP A 374 -16.67 23.26 -12.82
N LYS A 375 -15.90 23.53 -11.76
CA LYS A 375 -15.00 24.70 -11.69
C LYS A 375 -13.88 24.64 -12.74
N VAL A 376 -13.52 23.44 -13.21
CA VAL A 376 -12.41 23.22 -14.14
C VAL A 376 -12.90 23.17 -15.60
N LEU A 377 -14.09 22.63 -15.84
CA LEU A 377 -14.61 22.35 -17.18
C LEU A 377 -15.64 23.39 -17.67
N ALA A 378 -16.32 24.10 -16.77
CA ALA A 378 -17.30 25.10 -17.15
C ALA A 378 -16.62 26.40 -17.60
N PRO A 379 -17.19 27.13 -18.59
CA PRO A 379 -16.72 28.46 -18.97
C PRO A 379 -16.68 29.42 -17.76
N ASN A 380 -15.53 30.03 -17.49
CA ASN A 380 -15.37 31.03 -16.42
C ASN A 380 -16.30 32.24 -16.65
N GLN A 381 -17.06 32.65 -15.63
CA GLN A 381 -17.76 33.94 -15.58
C GLN A 381 -16.88 35.07 -15.02
N ASP A 382 -15.68 34.76 -14.51
CA ASP A 382 -14.78 35.71 -13.89
C ASP A 382 -14.13 36.59 -14.97
N GLY A 383 -14.79 37.72 -15.25
CA GLY A 383 -14.31 38.76 -16.14
C GLY A 383 -13.11 39.47 -15.54
N GLU A 384 -11.91 38.96 -15.79
CA GLU A 384 -10.66 39.75 -15.73
C GLU A 384 -9.53 39.11 -16.57
N GLU A 385 -9.48 37.77 -16.69
CA GLU A 385 -8.45 37.12 -17.54
C GLU A 385 -8.84 37.02 -19.02
N MET A 386 -10.14 37.14 -19.35
CA MET A 386 -10.62 37.04 -20.73
C MET A 386 -10.21 38.24 -21.59
N ASP A 387 -10.02 39.44 -21.04
CA ASP A 387 -9.59 40.59 -21.87
C ASP A 387 -8.15 40.45 -22.37
N GLN A 388 -7.28 39.72 -21.65
CA GLN A 388 -5.91 39.43 -22.08
C GLN A 388 -5.84 38.19 -22.99
N LEU A 389 -6.60 37.13 -22.68
CA LEU A 389 -6.64 35.91 -23.50
C LEU A 389 -7.35 36.10 -24.85
N THR A 390 -8.46 36.84 -24.88
CA THR A 390 -9.21 37.08 -26.12
C THR A 390 -8.45 38.03 -27.04
N GLY A 391 -7.73 39.02 -26.50
CA GLY A 391 -6.88 39.93 -27.26
C GLY A 391 -5.65 39.26 -27.89
N ALA A 392 -5.07 38.25 -27.23
CA ALA A 392 -3.93 37.50 -27.74
C ALA A 392 -4.34 36.42 -28.78
N MET A 393 -5.49 35.77 -28.58
CA MET A 393 -6.01 34.75 -29.51
C MET A 393 -6.67 35.38 -30.75
N ALA A 394 -7.31 36.55 -30.63
CA ALA A 394 -7.91 37.26 -31.75
C ALA A 394 -6.88 37.82 -32.75
N LYS A 395 -5.63 38.04 -32.34
CA LYS A 395 -4.55 38.49 -33.25
C LYS A 395 -3.83 37.37 -34.00
N ALA A 396 -4.09 36.10 -33.67
CA ALA A 396 -3.38 34.95 -34.23
C ALA A 396 -4.19 34.12 -35.24
N ARG A 397 -5.44 34.47 -35.54
CA ARG A 397 -6.29 33.70 -36.48
C ARG A 397 -7.07 34.61 -37.43
N LEU A 398 -6.43 34.96 -38.54
CA LEU A 398 -7.11 35.37 -39.76
C LEU A 398 -7.08 34.18 -40.71
N THR A 399 -8.08 33.31 -40.63
CA THR A 399 -8.58 32.47 -41.73
C THR A 399 -9.90 31.84 -41.30
N ASP A 400 -10.87 31.94 -42.19
CA ASP A 400 -12.29 31.62 -42.00
C ASP A 400 -12.54 30.19 -41.53
N GLN A 401 -13.08 30.06 -40.31
CA GLN A 401 -14.31 29.34 -39.99
C GLN A 401 -14.60 29.57 -38.50
N ALA A 402 -15.75 30.19 -38.22
CA ALA A 402 -16.21 30.48 -36.87
C ALA A 402 -16.64 29.17 -36.17
N GLU A 403 -15.69 28.45 -35.59
CA GLU A 403 -15.98 27.45 -34.57
C GLU A 403 -16.16 28.15 -33.23
N SER A 404 -17.38 28.00 -32.69
CA SER A 404 -17.76 28.27 -31.31
C SER A 404 -16.66 27.86 -30.31
N LEU A 405 -16.50 28.62 -29.22
CA LEU A 405 -15.66 28.27 -28.06
C LEU A 405 -16.02 26.86 -27.56
N ALA A 406 -15.34 25.84 -28.08
CA ALA A 406 -15.67 24.44 -27.82
C ALA A 406 -15.46 24.13 -26.33
N HIS A 407 -16.55 23.72 -25.67
CA HIS A 407 -16.55 23.24 -24.29
C HIS A 407 -15.53 22.09 -24.12
N ARG A 408 -14.72 22.13 -23.05
CA ARG A 408 -13.71 21.09 -22.78
C ARG A 408 -14.38 19.95 -21.99
N GLY A 409 -14.51 18.77 -22.60
CA GLY A 409 -14.90 17.53 -21.90
C GLY A 409 -13.74 16.91 -21.11
N LEU A 410 -13.98 15.81 -20.38
CA LEU A 410 -12.90 15.06 -19.75
C LEU A 410 -11.97 14.46 -20.85
N PRO A 411 -10.65 14.63 -20.75
CA PRO A 411 -9.72 13.96 -21.65
C PRO A 411 -9.92 12.44 -21.66
N VAL A 412 -9.98 11.84 -22.84
CA VAL A 412 -10.07 10.39 -23.04
C VAL A 412 -8.72 9.88 -23.56
N VAL A 413 -8.24 8.78 -22.97
CA VAL A 413 -6.95 8.17 -23.33
C VAL A 413 -7.20 6.75 -23.82
N ASN A 414 -6.66 6.40 -24.98
CA ASN A 414 -6.57 5.03 -25.45
C ASN A 414 -5.31 4.37 -24.85
N LEU A 415 -5.50 3.37 -24.01
CA LEU A 415 -4.42 2.66 -23.29
C LEU A 415 -4.00 1.35 -23.97
N ILE A 416 -4.60 1.03 -25.12
CA ILE A 416 -4.35 -0.20 -25.89
C ILE A 416 -4.33 0.09 -27.40
N ASP A 417 -3.76 1.23 -27.78
CA ASP A 417 -3.53 1.60 -29.18
C ASP A 417 -2.33 0.81 -29.72
N LEU A 418 -2.60 -0.41 -30.22
CA LEU A 418 -1.60 -1.41 -30.63
C LEU A 418 -2.08 -2.13 -31.90
N PRO A 419 -1.18 -2.72 -32.69
CA PRO A 419 -1.57 -3.59 -33.80
C PRO A 419 -2.39 -4.80 -33.31
N ASP A 420 -3.40 -5.22 -34.08
CA ASP A 420 -4.33 -6.32 -33.73
C ASP A 420 -3.61 -7.58 -33.22
N ARG A 421 -2.53 -7.99 -33.90
CA ARG A 421 -1.73 -9.17 -33.49
C ARG A 421 -1.16 -9.05 -32.06
N HIS A 422 -0.79 -7.85 -31.62
CA HIS A 422 -0.32 -7.62 -30.26
C HIS A 422 -1.48 -7.64 -29.26
N ILE A 423 -2.63 -7.07 -29.64
CA ILE A 423 -3.85 -7.12 -28.84
C ILE A 423 -4.27 -8.57 -28.62
N ASP A 424 -4.34 -9.37 -29.68
CA ASP A 424 -4.69 -10.79 -29.62
C ASP A 424 -3.76 -11.56 -28.67
N ALA A 425 -2.44 -11.36 -28.81
CA ALA A 425 -1.44 -12.01 -27.97
C ALA A 425 -1.55 -11.63 -26.48
N LEU A 426 -1.94 -10.38 -26.17
CA LEU A 426 -2.23 -9.91 -24.81
C LEU A 426 -3.55 -10.49 -24.28
N MET A 427 -4.60 -10.52 -25.10
CA MET A 427 -5.93 -10.99 -24.72
C MET A 427 -5.98 -12.48 -24.41
N GLU A 428 -5.04 -13.28 -24.92
CA GLU A 428 -4.88 -14.68 -24.52
C GLU A 428 -4.54 -14.88 -23.02
N GLU A 429 -4.05 -13.85 -22.32
CA GLU A 429 -3.86 -13.88 -20.86
C GLU A 429 -5.14 -13.57 -20.07
N VAL A 430 -6.18 -13.09 -20.76
CA VAL A 430 -7.45 -12.67 -20.18
C VAL A 430 -8.48 -13.76 -20.43
N LEU A 431 -9.35 -14.00 -19.45
CA LEU A 431 -10.44 -14.96 -19.60
C LEU A 431 -11.30 -14.57 -20.83
N PRO A 432 -11.76 -15.55 -21.65
CA PRO A 432 -12.52 -15.25 -22.87
C PRO A 432 -13.72 -14.33 -22.65
N ALA A 433 -14.44 -14.50 -21.52
CA ALA A 433 -15.59 -13.66 -21.17
C ALA A 433 -15.23 -12.20 -20.86
N ASP A 434 -13.97 -11.92 -20.56
CA ASP A 434 -13.46 -10.61 -20.15
C ASP A 434 -12.65 -9.90 -21.24
N GLN A 435 -12.27 -10.58 -22.34
CA GLN A 435 -11.42 -10.01 -23.41
C GLN A 435 -12.02 -8.76 -24.05
N MET A 436 -13.21 -8.87 -24.64
CA MET A 436 -13.90 -7.72 -25.26
C MET A 436 -14.24 -6.64 -24.24
N ARG A 437 -14.60 -7.04 -23.02
CA ARG A 437 -14.89 -6.10 -21.92
C ARG A 437 -13.66 -5.27 -21.56
N LEU A 438 -12.51 -5.93 -21.45
CA LEU A 438 -11.25 -5.27 -21.13
C LEU A 438 -10.80 -4.37 -22.26
N TYR A 439 -10.85 -4.83 -23.51
CA TYR A 439 -10.52 -4.03 -24.69
C TYR A 439 -11.31 -2.71 -24.70
N ASN A 440 -12.64 -2.78 -24.66
CA ASN A 440 -13.50 -1.60 -24.61
C ASN A 440 -13.21 -0.73 -23.36
N TYR A 441 -12.89 -1.36 -22.23
CA TYR A 441 -12.50 -0.67 -21.02
C TYR A 441 -11.10 -0.05 -21.08
N LEU A 442 -10.25 -0.33 -22.07
CA LEU A 442 -8.93 0.31 -22.21
C LEU A 442 -8.88 1.31 -23.36
N SER A 443 -9.71 1.15 -24.39
CA SER A 443 -9.69 1.99 -25.59
C SER A 443 -10.14 3.43 -25.37
N GLU A 444 -11.05 3.67 -24.41
CA GLU A 444 -11.64 4.99 -24.18
C GLU A 444 -11.68 5.33 -22.68
N ARG A 445 -10.53 5.59 -22.05
CA ARG A 445 -10.47 5.90 -20.61
C ARG A 445 -10.44 7.37 -20.29
N CYS A 446 -11.51 7.87 -19.66
CA CYS A 446 -11.55 9.19 -19.04
C CYS A 446 -10.37 9.36 -18.06
N LEU A 447 -9.62 10.44 -18.22
CA LEU A 447 -8.40 10.79 -17.49
C LEU A 447 -7.29 9.73 -17.55
N GLY A 448 -7.43 8.69 -18.38
CA GLY A 448 -6.54 7.53 -18.35
C GLY A 448 -6.58 6.76 -17.03
N LEU A 449 -7.66 6.87 -16.24
CA LEU A 449 -7.81 6.17 -14.96
C LEU A 449 -8.42 4.79 -15.16
N VAL A 450 -7.70 3.76 -14.73
CA VAL A 450 -8.12 2.36 -14.76
C VAL A 450 -8.21 1.83 -13.33
N LEU A 451 -9.38 1.31 -12.95
CA LEU A 451 -9.61 0.71 -11.64
C LEU A 451 -10.02 -0.75 -11.82
N ILE A 452 -9.23 -1.66 -11.25
CA ILE A 452 -9.50 -3.11 -11.24
C ILE A 452 -9.72 -3.52 -9.79
N ALA A 453 -10.91 -4.04 -9.48
CA ALA A 453 -11.22 -4.54 -8.15
C ALA A 453 -11.73 -5.98 -8.21
N ALA A 454 -11.09 -6.86 -7.44
CA ALA A 454 -11.42 -8.27 -7.49
C ALA A 454 -11.12 -8.96 -6.15
N PRO A 455 -11.96 -9.94 -5.74
CA PRO A 455 -11.65 -10.76 -4.59
C PRO A 455 -10.39 -11.62 -4.78
N PRO A 456 -9.96 -12.32 -3.72
CA PRO A 456 -8.71 -13.10 -3.74
C PRO A 456 -8.85 -14.30 -4.66
N GLY A 457 -7.87 -14.50 -5.54
CA GLY A 457 -7.83 -15.66 -6.44
C GLY A 457 -8.58 -15.48 -7.76
N PHE A 458 -9.09 -14.28 -8.04
CA PHE A 458 -9.83 -13.98 -9.27
C PHE A 458 -8.93 -13.55 -10.44
N GLY A 459 -7.61 -13.52 -10.28
CA GLY A 459 -6.67 -13.13 -11.36
C GLY A 459 -6.38 -11.63 -11.46
N LYS A 460 -6.65 -10.86 -10.39
CA LYS A 460 -6.43 -9.40 -10.32
C LYS A 460 -5.06 -8.93 -10.82
N THR A 461 -3.99 -9.45 -10.23
CA THR A 461 -2.60 -9.07 -10.60
C THR A 461 -2.27 -9.46 -12.03
N THR A 462 -2.85 -10.55 -12.55
CA THR A 462 -2.71 -10.96 -13.96
C THR A 462 -3.36 -9.93 -14.88
N LEU A 463 -4.62 -9.55 -14.61
CA LEU A 463 -5.31 -8.53 -15.40
C LEU A 463 -4.59 -7.19 -15.35
N LEU A 464 -4.16 -6.75 -14.16
CA LEU A 464 -3.41 -5.50 -14.01
C LEU A 464 -2.07 -5.55 -14.76
N ALA A 465 -1.35 -6.67 -14.71
CA ALA A 465 -0.10 -6.83 -15.45
C ALA A 465 -0.31 -6.80 -16.97
N THR A 466 -1.35 -7.46 -17.49
CA THR A 466 -1.72 -7.36 -18.91
C THR A 466 -2.05 -5.92 -19.31
N THR A 467 -2.86 -5.22 -18.50
CA THR A 467 -3.15 -3.79 -18.71
C THR A 467 -1.89 -2.93 -18.68
N THR A 468 -0.97 -3.20 -17.76
CA THR A 468 0.29 -2.45 -17.61
C THR A 468 1.20 -2.66 -18.83
N LEU A 469 1.25 -3.88 -19.38
CA LEU A 469 2.01 -4.16 -20.61
C LEU A 469 1.38 -3.51 -21.84
N ALA A 470 0.05 -3.47 -21.93
CA ALA A 470 -0.65 -2.70 -22.97
C ALA A 470 -0.30 -1.20 -22.86
N MET A 471 -0.41 -0.63 -21.66
CA MET A 471 0.00 0.76 -21.39
C MET A 471 1.47 1.00 -21.73
N ALA A 472 2.38 0.07 -21.41
CA ALA A 472 3.79 0.23 -21.71
C ALA A 472 4.07 0.24 -23.21
N ALA A 473 3.39 -0.62 -23.96
CA ALA A 473 3.50 -0.69 -25.41
C ALA A 473 2.88 0.54 -26.11
N THR A 474 1.81 1.12 -25.56
CA THR A 474 1.13 2.30 -26.14
C THR A 474 1.76 3.62 -25.71
N LEU A 475 2.10 3.79 -24.43
CA LEU A 475 2.53 5.07 -23.84
C LEU A 475 4.05 5.18 -23.66
N GLY A 476 4.77 4.04 -23.59
CA GLY A 476 6.19 3.99 -23.24
C GLY A 476 6.41 3.67 -21.76
N LYS A 477 7.37 4.35 -21.11
CA LYS A 477 7.84 3.99 -19.75
C LYS A 477 6.72 4.02 -18.71
N ILE A 478 6.53 2.92 -17.96
CA ILE A 478 5.54 2.83 -16.88
C ILE A 478 6.22 2.68 -15.52
N PHE A 479 5.87 3.55 -14.57
CA PHE A 479 6.30 3.39 -13.18
C PHE A 479 5.29 2.52 -12.43
N ALA A 480 5.75 1.41 -11.88
CA ALA A 480 4.92 0.46 -11.16
C ALA A 480 5.20 0.50 -9.65
N ALA A 481 4.16 0.35 -8.83
CA ALA A 481 4.29 0.31 -7.38
C ALA A 481 3.38 -0.73 -6.72
N ALA A 482 3.76 -1.14 -5.51
CA ALA A 482 2.93 -1.96 -4.62
C ALA A 482 3.32 -1.67 -3.15
N PRO A 483 2.44 -1.92 -2.16
CA PRO A 483 2.61 -1.43 -0.78
C PRO A 483 3.75 -2.11 -0.02
N THR A 484 4.12 -3.34 -0.39
CA THR A 484 5.16 -4.12 0.30
C THR A 484 6.15 -4.72 -0.68
N ASN A 485 7.37 -5.02 -0.23
CA ASN A 485 8.38 -5.64 -1.09
C ASN A 485 7.87 -6.93 -1.74
N VAL A 486 7.18 -7.80 -0.99
CA VAL A 486 6.61 -9.06 -1.51
C VAL A 486 5.57 -8.80 -2.60
N ALA A 487 4.69 -7.82 -2.40
CA ALA A 487 3.70 -7.46 -3.42
C ALA A 487 4.36 -6.89 -4.68
N THR A 488 5.40 -6.06 -4.52
CA THR A 488 6.14 -5.51 -5.66
C THR A 488 6.92 -6.58 -6.41
N ASP A 489 7.53 -7.54 -5.71
CA ASP A 489 8.24 -8.68 -6.30
C ASP A 489 7.25 -9.52 -7.13
N ASN A 490 6.11 -9.89 -6.54
CA ASN A 490 5.06 -10.66 -7.22
C ASN A 490 4.52 -9.95 -8.47
N PHE A 491 4.37 -8.62 -8.42
CA PHE A 491 3.87 -7.85 -9.55
C PHE A 491 4.92 -7.76 -10.68
N ALA A 492 6.19 -7.51 -10.35
CA ALA A 492 7.29 -7.52 -11.30
C ALA A 492 7.48 -8.89 -11.97
N GLU A 493 7.44 -9.97 -11.17
CA GLU A 493 7.49 -11.35 -11.66
C GLU A 493 6.32 -11.66 -12.61
N ARG A 494 5.11 -11.18 -12.29
CA ARG A 494 3.95 -11.38 -13.16
C ARG A 494 4.08 -10.62 -14.48
N LEU A 495 4.58 -9.39 -14.45
CA LEU A 495 4.83 -8.58 -15.65
C LEU A 495 5.85 -9.25 -16.57
N ASP A 496 6.97 -9.72 -16.01
CA ASP A 496 8.01 -10.42 -16.77
C ASP A 496 7.46 -11.71 -17.39
N LEU A 497 6.76 -12.54 -16.60
CA LEU A 497 6.16 -13.79 -17.09
C LEU A 497 5.18 -13.55 -18.24
N ILE A 498 4.25 -12.60 -18.09
CA ILE A 498 3.27 -12.31 -19.14
C ILE A 498 3.97 -11.74 -20.39
N SER A 499 4.97 -10.88 -20.21
CA SER A 499 5.75 -10.36 -21.33
C SER A 499 6.44 -11.50 -22.11
N GLN A 500 6.98 -12.51 -21.41
CA GLN A 500 7.55 -13.69 -22.05
C GLN A 500 6.50 -14.46 -22.87
N ASN A 501 5.31 -14.73 -22.32
CA ASN A 501 4.23 -15.43 -23.01
C ASN A 501 3.76 -14.67 -24.27
N VAL A 502 3.54 -13.36 -24.13
CA VAL A 502 3.08 -12.49 -25.23
C VAL A 502 4.11 -12.48 -26.36
N VAL A 503 5.40 -12.33 -26.03
CA VAL A 503 6.47 -12.32 -27.02
C VAL A 503 6.65 -13.68 -27.68
N GLU A 504 6.49 -14.78 -26.96
CA GLU A 504 6.49 -16.13 -27.53
C GLU A 504 5.38 -16.28 -28.58
N ARG A 505 4.15 -15.87 -28.27
CA ARG A 505 3.03 -15.86 -29.23
C ARG A 505 3.34 -15.00 -30.47
N LEU A 506 3.85 -13.78 -30.26
CA LEU A 506 4.22 -12.85 -31.35
C LEU A 506 5.36 -13.36 -32.23
N ASN A 507 6.24 -14.20 -31.69
CA ASN A 507 7.36 -14.78 -32.41
C ASN A 507 7.10 -16.20 -32.94
N THR A 508 5.89 -16.73 -32.76
CA THR A 508 5.48 -18.01 -33.36
C THR A 508 5.74 -17.98 -34.87
N GLY A 509 6.47 -18.98 -35.35
CA GLY A 509 6.85 -19.12 -36.77
C GLY A 509 8.08 -18.33 -37.21
N LYS A 510 8.71 -17.51 -36.35
CA LYS A 510 9.95 -16.77 -36.68
C LYS A 510 11.20 -17.55 -36.26
N GLN A 511 12.23 -17.51 -37.09
CA GLN A 511 13.55 -18.07 -36.73
C GLN A 511 14.27 -17.17 -35.71
N SER A 512 15.30 -17.69 -35.03
CA SER A 512 16.03 -16.96 -33.97
C SER A 512 16.81 -15.73 -34.46
N GLU A 513 17.21 -15.71 -35.73
CA GLU A 513 18.02 -14.64 -36.35
C GLU A 513 17.15 -13.56 -37.05
N ASP A 514 15.82 -13.73 -37.03
CA ASP A 514 14.89 -12.81 -37.67
C ASP A 514 14.89 -11.45 -36.95
N GLN A 515 15.21 -10.38 -37.69
CA GLN A 515 15.28 -9.02 -37.17
C GLN A 515 13.91 -8.45 -36.78
N THR A 516 12.82 -9.04 -37.27
CA THR A 516 11.44 -8.62 -36.97
C THR A 516 10.88 -9.25 -35.70
N ARG A 517 11.67 -10.05 -34.97
CA ARG A 517 11.25 -10.64 -33.70
C ARG A 517 10.90 -9.57 -32.67
N ALA A 518 9.76 -9.74 -32.02
CA ALA A 518 9.40 -8.95 -30.84
C ALA A 518 10.39 -9.25 -29.71
N ARG A 519 10.69 -8.24 -28.90
CA ARG A 519 11.52 -8.36 -27.69
C ARG A 519 10.65 -8.26 -26.45
N ARG A 520 11.08 -8.96 -25.40
CA ARG A 520 10.47 -8.88 -24.07
C ARG A 520 10.59 -7.46 -23.54
N THR A 521 9.54 -7.00 -22.88
CA THR A 521 9.50 -5.75 -22.14
C THR A 521 10.55 -5.80 -21.04
N PHE A 522 11.35 -4.74 -20.90
CA PHE A 522 12.36 -4.68 -19.87
C PHE A 522 11.73 -4.28 -18.52
N VAL A 523 11.34 -5.30 -17.75
CA VAL A 523 10.82 -5.16 -16.39
C VAL A 523 11.96 -5.18 -15.37
N MET A 524 11.99 -4.18 -14.49
CA MET A 524 13.00 -4.06 -13.45
C MET A 524 12.38 -3.90 -12.06
N ARG A 525 12.89 -4.65 -11.08
CA ARG A 525 12.53 -4.52 -9.67
C ARG A 525 13.59 -3.69 -8.94
N GLY A 526 13.19 -2.52 -8.42
CA GLY A 526 14.10 -1.62 -7.72
C GLY A 526 14.25 -1.94 -6.22
N TYR A 527 15.49 -2.10 -5.76
CA TYR A 527 15.84 -2.20 -4.34
C TYR A 527 16.77 -1.07 -3.90
N LYS A 528 17.15 -1.01 -2.61
CA LYS A 528 18.10 0.01 -2.16
C LYS A 528 19.43 -0.14 -2.89
N PRO A 529 20.04 0.96 -3.40
CA PRO A 529 21.32 0.90 -4.10
C PRO A 529 22.45 0.22 -3.31
N GLY A 530 22.48 0.41 -1.98
CA GLY A 530 23.46 -0.24 -1.11
C GLY A 530 23.29 -1.76 -1.02
N ASP A 531 22.04 -2.24 -0.92
CA ASP A 531 21.73 -3.66 -0.86
C ASP A 531 22.06 -4.32 -2.22
N GLU A 532 21.76 -3.64 -3.34
CA GLU A 532 22.09 -4.08 -4.72
C GLU A 532 23.59 -4.24 -4.93
N TYR A 533 24.37 -3.18 -4.66
CA TYR A 533 25.82 -3.23 -4.85
C TYR A 533 26.46 -4.37 -4.06
N GLN A 534 26.09 -4.52 -2.79
CA GLN A 534 26.68 -5.54 -1.94
C GLN A 534 26.24 -6.95 -2.37
N ALA A 535 24.98 -7.14 -2.77
CA ALA A 535 24.50 -8.40 -3.31
C ALA A 535 25.23 -8.80 -4.60
N PHE A 536 25.45 -7.84 -5.51
CA PHE A 536 26.22 -8.05 -6.73
C PHE A 536 27.64 -8.53 -6.44
N ILE A 537 28.36 -7.85 -5.55
CA ILE A 537 29.72 -8.24 -5.14
C ILE A 537 29.73 -9.63 -4.50
N ASN A 538 28.77 -9.92 -3.62
CA ASN A 538 28.68 -11.23 -2.97
C ASN A 538 28.38 -12.35 -3.98
N LEU A 539 27.61 -12.11 -5.04
CA LEU A 539 27.35 -13.09 -6.11
C LEU A 539 28.55 -13.30 -7.04
N LEU A 540 29.41 -12.30 -7.21
CA LEU A 540 30.69 -12.50 -7.90
C LEU A 540 31.63 -13.38 -7.07
N ARG A 541 31.54 -13.31 -5.74
CA ARG A 541 32.32 -14.16 -4.82
C ARG A 541 31.76 -15.59 -4.74
N ASP A 542 30.45 -15.73 -4.56
CA ASP A 542 29.76 -17.02 -4.55
C ASP A 542 28.44 -16.94 -5.36
N PRO A 543 28.41 -17.48 -6.59
CA PRO A 543 27.24 -17.41 -7.45
C PRO A 543 26.05 -18.25 -6.95
N LYS A 544 26.23 -19.10 -5.92
CA LYS A 544 25.17 -19.96 -5.37
C LYS A 544 24.32 -19.28 -4.30
N LEU A 545 24.67 -18.06 -3.88
CA LEU A 545 23.96 -17.36 -2.79
C LEU A 545 22.51 -17.02 -3.14
N GLY A 546 22.20 -16.74 -4.42
CA GLY A 546 20.87 -16.31 -4.85
C GLY A 546 20.39 -15.10 -4.04
N ASP A 547 19.16 -15.17 -3.51
CA ASP A 547 18.56 -14.11 -2.68
C ASP A 547 19.32 -13.83 -1.37
N LYS A 548 20.18 -14.74 -0.91
CA LYS A 548 20.99 -14.57 0.31
C LYS A 548 22.25 -13.72 0.09
N ALA A 549 22.44 -13.21 -1.12
CA ALA A 549 23.61 -12.40 -1.43
C ALA A 549 23.57 -11.00 -0.81
N ALA A 550 22.38 -10.45 -0.57
CA ALA A 550 22.24 -9.16 0.08
C ALA A 550 22.79 -9.20 1.53
N PRO A 551 23.31 -8.07 2.05
CA PRO A 551 23.91 -8.01 3.37
C PRO A 551 22.88 -8.35 4.46
N ASP A 552 23.25 -9.28 5.34
CA ASP A 552 22.54 -9.52 6.60
C ASP A 552 23.11 -8.55 7.66
N ASN A 553 22.48 -7.37 7.78
CA ASN A 553 22.91 -6.34 8.71
C ASN A 553 22.30 -6.58 10.09
N TRP A 554 23.12 -6.52 11.14
CA TRP A 554 22.69 -6.68 12.55
C TRP A 554 21.44 -5.85 12.94
N LEU A 555 21.29 -4.66 12.34
CA LEU A 555 20.21 -3.71 12.57
C LEU A 555 19.02 -3.86 11.61
N ARG A 556 19.17 -4.54 10.47
CA ARG A 556 18.13 -4.58 9.43
C ARG A 556 18.27 -5.78 8.50
N ASP A 557 17.23 -6.60 8.46
CA ASP A 557 17.05 -7.63 7.44
C ASP A 557 16.86 -6.97 6.06
N SER A 558 17.59 -7.45 5.04
CA SER A 558 17.34 -7.04 3.66
C SER A 558 16.19 -7.87 3.06
N ASN A 559 15.27 -7.21 2.36
CA ASN A 559 14.19 -7.85 1.59
C ASN A 559 14.57 -7.99 0.11
N TRP A 560 15.85 -7.83 -0.23
CA TRP A 560 16.33 -7.92 -1.59
C TRP A 560 16.16 -9.35 -2.14
N ARG A 561 15.86 -9.45 -3.43
CA ARG A 561 15.86 -10.70 -4.18
C ARG A 561 16.67 -10.53 -5.45
N LEU A 562 17.25 -11.63 -5.91
CA LEU A 562 18.07 -11.61 -7.11
C LEU A 562 17.19 -11.33 -8.34
N HIS A 563 16.10 -12.06 -8.52
CA HIS A 563 15.33 -12.03 -9.76
C HIS A 563 14.82 -10.60 -10.11
N LEU A 564 15.04 -10.17 -11.36
CA LEU A 564 14.70 -8.86 -11.92
C LEU A 564 15.37 -7.62 -11.26
N SER A 565 16.26 -7.82 -10.29
CA SER A 565 17.04 -6.75 -9.66
C SER A 565 18.07 -6.14 -10.63
N LEU A 566 18.62 -4.97 -10.27
CA LEU A 566 19.72 -4.37 -11.05
C LEU A 566 20.92 -5.33 -11.15
N SER A 567 21.23 -6.02 -10.05
CA SER A 567 22.28 -7.02 -10.00
C SER A 567 22.01 -8.18 -10.95
N PHE A 568 20.77 -8.68 -11.05
CA PHE A 568 20.41 -9.77 -11.96
C PHE A 568 20.62 -9.39 -13.43
N TRP A 569 20.17 -8.21 -13.83
CA TRP A 569 20.31 -7.76 -15.21
C TRP A 569 21.78 -7.49 -15.58
N LEU A 570 22.58 -6.93 -14.66
CA LEU A 570 24.02 -6.75 -14.88
C LEU A 570 24.76 -8.10 -14.95
N LEU A 571 24.45 -9.03 -14.05
CA LEU A 571 25.02 -10.39 -14.07
C LEU A 571 24.65 -11.15 -15.34
N MET A 572 23.46 -10.96 -15.90
CA MET A 572 23.09 -11.54 -17.20
C MET A 572 23.90 -10.93 -18.34
N ALA A 573 24.13 -9.61 -18.34
CA ALA A 573 24.96 -8.94 -19.35
C ALA A 573 26.44 -9.39 -19.26
N LEU A 574 26.93 -9.72 -18.06
CA LEU A 574 28.27 -10.28 -17.83
C LEU A 574 28.37 -11.78 -18.14
N GLU A 575 27.25 -12.44 -18.46
CA GLU A 575 27.15 -13.89 -18.65
C GLU A 575 27.58 -14.69 -17.42
N SER A 576 27.15 -14.23 -16.24
CA SER A 576 27.48 -14.88 -14.97
C SER A 576 26.78 -16.23 -14.80
N ASN A 577 27.45 -17.16 -14.11
CA ASN A 577 26.86 -18.45 -13.72
C ASN A 577 25.82 -18.33 -12.58
N ALA A 578 25.67 -17.15 -11.97
CA ALA A 578 24.70 -16.89 -10.90
C ALA A 578 23.24 -16.77 -11.41
N VAL A 579 23.06 -16.53 -12.72
CA VAL A 579 21.77 -16.23 -13.34
C VAL A 579 21.59 -17.04 -14.63
N ARG A 580 20.36 -17.07 -15.16
CA ARG A 580 20.10 -17.73 -16.45
C ARG A 580 20.88 -17.06 -17.59
N ARG A 581 21.10 -17.81 -18.67
CA ARG A 581 21.69 -17.26 -19.90
C ARG A 581 20.76 -16.23 -20.54
N LEU A 582 21.37 -15.26 -21.20
CA LEU A 582 20.68 -14.25 -21.99
C LEU A 582 20.01 -14.91 -23.21
N HIS A 583 18.69 -14.76 -23.32
CA HIS A 583 17.87 -15.27 -24.40
C HIS A 583 17.84 -14.28 -25.58
N HIS A 584 17.64 -14.76 -26.80
CA HIS A 584 17.60 -13.89 -27.98
C HIS A 584 16.41 -12.94 -27.98
N ASP A 585 15.31 -13.26 -27.28
CA ASP A 585 14.15 -12.36 -27.14
C ASP A 585 14.24 -11.42 -25.92
N ASP A 586 15.28 -11.51 -25.09
CA ASP A 586 15.48 -10.58 -23.97
C ASP A 586 15.71 -9.13 -24.45
N PRO A 587 15.53 -8.13 -23.57
CA PRO A 587 15.58 -6.72 -23.95
C PRO A 587 16.85 -6.32 -24.69
N SER A 588 16.70 -5.52 -25.74
CA SER A 588 17.81 -5.07 -26.60
C SER A 588 18.89 -4.32 -25.83
N SER A 589 18.50 -3.54 -24.82
CA SER A 589 19.42 -2.81 -23.93
C SER A 589 20.39 -3.73 -23.17
N ILE A 590 19.98 -4.95 -22.82
CA ILE A 590 20.85 -5.94 -22.17
C ILE A 590 21.85 -6.53 -23.16
N HIS A 591 21.44 -6.77 -24.41
CA HIS A 591 22.35 -7.20 -25.48
C HIS A 591 23.39 -6.10 -25.78
N THR A 592 22.96 -4.83 -25.83
CA THR A 592 23.87 -3.68 -25.95
C THR A 592 24.84 -3.60 -24.78
N MET A 593 24.35 -3.76 -23.55
CA MET A 593 25.20 -3.76 -22.34
C MET A 593 26.24 -4.89 -22.38
N LYS A 594 25.83 -6.11 -22.76
CA LYS A 594 26.73 -7.25 -22.97
C LYS A 594 27.84 -6.92 -23.99
N HIS A 595 27.49 -6.29 -25.10
CA HIS A 595 28.46 -5.90 -26.11
C HIS A 595 29.46 -4.86 -25.57
N ILE A 596 28.98 -3.84 -24.85
CA ILE A 596 29.84 -2.83 -24.20
C ILE A 596 30.80 -3.49 -23.21
N LEU A 597 30.29 -4.34 -22.32
CA LEU A 597 31.09 -5.03 -21.30
C LEU A 597 32.15 -5.97 -21.92
N GLY A 598 31.82 -6.64 -23.02
CA GLY A 598 32.75 -7.54 -23.73
C GLY A 598 33.79 -6.84 -24.60
N SER A 599 33.49 -5.63 -25.10
CA SER A 599 34.38 -4.88 -26.01
C SER A 599 35.30 -3.89 -25.30
N THR A 600 34.97 -3.46 -24.07
CA THR A 600 35.79 -2.51 -23.30
C THR A 600 36.84 -3.23 -22.43
N PRO A 601 38.15 -3.00 -22.64
CA PRO A 601 39.21 -3.67 -21.89
C PRO A 601 39.15 -3.52 -20.36
N ALA A 602 38.65 -2.39 -19.87
CA ALA A 602 38.51 -2.09 -18.44
C ALA A 602 37.59 -3.09 -17.69
N TYR A 603 36.65 -3.74 -18.39
CA TYR A 603 35.71 -4.69 -17.80
C TYR A 603 36.13 -6.16 -17.97
N ASN A 604 37.26 -6.46 -18.63
CA ASN A 604 37.67 -7.84 -18.93
C ASN A 604 37.78 -8.70 -17.66
N ARG A 605 38.44 -8.18 -16.61
CA ARG A 605 38.56 -8.87 -15.32
C ARG A 605 37.21 -9.14 -14.68
N LEU A 606 36.30 -8.15 -14.72
CA LEU A 606 34.92 -8.28 -14.21
C LEU A 606 34.13 -9.36 -14.97
N CYS A 607 34.22 -9.39 -16.29
CA CYS A 607 33.61 -10.43 -17.12
C CYS A 607 34.19 -11.83 -16.79
N ARG A 608 35.51 -11.93 -16.58
CA ARG A 608 36.16 -13.21 -16.25
C ARG A 608 35.73 -13.76 -14.90
N VAL A 609 35.69 -12.93 -13.85
CA VAL A 609 35.24 -13.37 -12.52
C VAL A 609 33.76 -13.75 -12.54
N ALA A 610 32.91 -12.96 -13.20
CA ALA A 610 31.48 -13.25 -13.31
C ALA A 610 31.19 -14.59 -13.99
N ARG A 611 31.94 -14.93 -15.05
CA ARG A 611 31.84 -16.21 -15.79
C ARG A 611 32.50 -17.40 -15.08
N GLY A 612 33.20 -17.17 -13.97
CA GLY A 612 33.97 -18.20 -13.26
C GLY A 612 35.31 -18.58 -13.92
N ALA A 613 35.83 -17.74 -14.83
CA ALA A 613 37.13 -17.91 -15.49
C ALA A 613 38.29 -17.23 -14.73
N MET A 614 38.01 -16.68 -13.56
CA MET A 614 38.92 -16.04 -12.60
C MET A 614 38.29 -16.20 -11.21
N THR A 615 39.10 -16.49 -10.19
CA THR A 615 38.62 -16.57 -8.79
C THR A 615 38.40 -15.18 -8.20
N TRP A 616 37.66 -15.10 -7.08
CA TRP A 616 37.46 -13.82 -6.41
C TRP A 616 38.77 -13.24 -5.87
N GLU A 617 39.63 -14.08 -5.30
CA GLU A 617 40.93 -13.70 -4.75
C GLU A 617 41.85 -13.13 -5.85
N GLU A 618 41.88 -13.76 -7.03
CA GLU A 618 42.62 -13.26 -8.19
C GLU A 618 42.05 -11.95 -8.74
N TYR A 619 40.74 -11.74 -8.62
CA TYR A 619 40.07 -10.51 -9.03
C TYR A 619 40.42 -9.34 -8.09
N GLU A 620 40.35 -9.59 -6.78
CA GLU A 620 40.63 -8.63 -5.71
C GLU A 620 42.12 -8.25 -5.63
N SER A 621 43.04 -9.17 -5.96
CA SER A 621 44.48 -8.91 -5.94
C SER A 621 44.98 -8.01 -7.08
N GLY A 622 44.12 -7.61 -8.02
CA GLY A 622 44.47 -6.74 -9.15
C GLY A 622 43.57 -5.52 -9.25
N PRO A 623 43.62 -4.76 -10.36
CA PRO A 623 42.77 -3.58 -10.54
C PRO A 623 41.30 -4.00 -10.65
N ALA A 624 40.57 -3.86 -9.55
CA ALA A 624 39.13 -4.08 -9.50
C ALA A 624 38.37 -2.88 -10.04
N VAL A 625 37.20 -3.10 -10.62
CA VAL A 625 36.31 -2.03 -11.05
C VAL A 625 35.81 -1.26 -9.83
N HIS A 626 36.02 0.05 -9.82
CA HIS A 626 35.61 0.91 -8.70
C HIS A 626 34.08 0.92 -8.52
N ARG A 627 33.63 1.11 -7.29
CA ARG A 627 32.20 1.16 -6.93
C ARG A 627 31.40 2.12 -7.83
N ASP A 628 31.92 3.32 -8.07
CA ASP A 628 31.22 4.34 -8.86
C ASP A 628 30.98 3.91 -10.31
N VAL A 629 31.89 3.10 -10.86
CA VAL A 629 31.73 2.57 -12.22
C VAL A 629 30.61 1.53 -12.26
N ILE A 630 30.53 0.64 -11.26
CA ILE A 630 29.42 -0.32 -11.13
C ILE A 630 28.10 0.43 -10.92
N SER A 631 28.08 1.46 -10.06
CA SER A 631 26.92 2.33 -9.87
C SER A 631 26.49 3.01 -11.17
N GLY A 632 27.43 3.47 -12.00
CA GLY A 632 27.14 4.01 -13.33
C GLY A 632 26.54 2.98 -14.29
N LEU A 633 26.99 1.72 -14.24
CA LEU A 633 26.38 0.63 -15.02
C LEU A 633 24.96 0.35 -14.55
N PHE A 634 24.72 0.32 -13.24
CA PHE A 634 23.38 0.19 -12.67
C PHE A 634 22.47 1.34 -13.09
N TYR A 635 22.93 2.58 -13.00
CA TYR A 635 22.18 3.74 -13.47
C TYR A 635 21.82 3.62 -14.96
N THR A 636 22.77 3.20 -15.80
CA THR A 636 22.52 3.00 -17.24
C THR A 636 21.45 1.93 -17.50
N LEU A 637 21.49 0.81 -16.77
CA LEU A 637 20.47 -0.24 -16.86
C LEU A 637 19.11 0.27 -16.38
N LEU A 638 19.07 0.96 -15.24
CA LEU A 638 17.85 1.54 -14.67
C LEU A 638 17.17 2.45 -15.69
N GLN A 639 17.92 3.37 -16.30
CA GLN A 639 17.39 4.29 -17.31
C GLN A 639 16.91 3.58 -18.58
N SER A 640 17.36 2.35 -18.85
CA SER A 640 16.95 1.57 -20.01
C SER A 640 15.69 0.73 -19.78
N ALA A 641 15.21 0.59 -18.54
CA ALA A 641 14.00 -0.18 -18.24
C ALA A 641 12.74 0.41 -18.90
N ASP A 642 11.81 -0.44 -19.33
CA ASP A 642 10.49 -0.04 -19.85
C ASP A 642 9.50 0.09 -18.69
N ILE A 643 9.58 -0.83 -17.72
CA ILE A 643 8.75 -0.83 -16.51
C ILE A 643 9.65 -0.94 -15.29
N LEU A 644 9.48 -0.01 -14.34
CA LEU A 644 10.22 0.01 -13.08
C LEU A 644 9.28 -0.19 -11.90
N CYS A 645 9.47 -1.27 -11.14
CA CYS A 645 8.64 -1.66 -9.98
C CYS A 645 9.31 -1.32 -8.65
N THR A 646 8.70 -0.46 -7.83
CA THR A 646 9.22 -0.07 -6.50
C THR A 646 8.14 -0.09 -5.40
N THR A 647 8.53 0.08 -4.14
CA THR A 647 7.57 0.48 -3.08
C THR A 647 7.42 2.01 -3.08
N PRO A 648 6.30 2.59 -2.59
CA PRO A 648 6.13 4.04 -2.50
C PRO A 648 7.24 4.77 -1.72
N SER A 649 7.85 4.09 -0.74
CA SER A 649 9.00 4.65 -0.01
C SER A 649 10.27 4.75 -0.87
N LEU A 650 10.48 3.79 -1.78
CA LEU A 650 11.63 3.76 -2.68
C LEU A 650 11.45 4.74 -3.86
N SER A 651 10.22 4.98 -4.32
CA SER A 651 9.92 5.91 -5.42
C SER A 651 10.28 7.38 -5.14
N CYS A 652 10.63 7.70 -3.89
CA CYS A 652 11.08 9.02 -3.47
C CYS A 652 12.61 9.14 -3.31
N GLN A 653 13.39 8.10 -3.60
CA GLN A 653 14.85 8.16 -3.61
C GLN A 653 15.36 8.63 -4.98
N ASP A 654 16.51 9.31 -5.01
CA ASP A 654 16.97 10.12 -6.14
C ASP A 654 16.98 9.38 -7.49
N ASP A 655 17.60 8.21 -7.59
CA ASP A 655 17.68 7.44 -8.84
C ASP A 655 16.29 7.04 -9.36
N PHE A 656 15.41 6.62 -8.46
CA PHE A 656 14.05 6.19 -8.80
C PHE A 656 13.14 7.39 -9.09
N LYS A 657 13.34 8.51 -8.39
CA LYS A 657 12.65 9.78 -8.64
C LYS A 657 13.00 10.31 -10.03
N ALA A 658 14.29 10.36 -10.38
CA ALA A 658 14.76 10.79 -11.69
C ALA A 658 14.25 9.91 -12.83
N TRP A 659 14.05 8.61 -12.59
CA TRP A 659 13.39 7.74 -13.57
C TRP A 659 11.88 8.02 -13.67
N LYS A 660 11.21 8.18 -12.52
CA LYS A 660 9.76 8.43 -12.42
C LYS A 660 9.34 9.70 -13.16
N GLU A 661 10.17 10.74 -13.14
CA GLU A 661 9.98 11.99 -13.90
C GLU A 661 9.91 11.77 -15.44
N LYS A 662 10.42 10.63 -15.93
CA LYS A 662 10.37 10.24 -17.35
C LYS A 662 9.21 9.29 -17.66
N ALA A 663 8.48 8.83 -16.65
CA ALA A 663 7.35 7.92 -16.82
C ALA A 663 6.22 8.58 -17.59
N LYS A 664 5.49 7.77 -18.36
CA LYS A 664 4.34 8.15 -19.17
C LYS A 664 3.03 7.59 -18.64
N GLY A 665 3.10 6.67 -17.68
CA GLY A 665 1.97 6.14 -16.95
C GLY A 665 2.39 5.48 -15.65
N ILE A 666 1.41 5.20 -14.80
CA ILE A 666 1.57 4.62 -13.47
C ILE A 666 0.75 3.32 -13.37
N ALA A 667 1.30 2.31 -12.70
CA ALA A 667 0.57 1.09 -12.36
C ALA A 667 0.74 0.77 -10.86
N VAL A 668 -0.35 0.45 -10.16
CA VAL A 668 -0.32 0.17 -8.72
C VAL A 668 -1.05 -1.13 -8.41
N ASP A 669 -0.32 -2.16 -7.96
CA ASP A 669 -0.93 -3.39 -7.45
C ASP A 669 -1.15 -3.32 -5.93
N GLU A 670 -2.10 -4.12 -5.46
CA GLU A 670 -2.62 -4.09 -4.10
C GLU A 670 -3.02 -2.68 -3.64
N ALA A 671 -3.63 -1.89 -4.54
CA ALA A 671 -4.06 -0.52 -4.30
C ALA A 671 -5.10 -0.36 -3.18
N GLY A 672 -5.74 -1.46 -2.74
CA GLY A 672 -6.58 -1.50 -1.53
C GLY A 672 -5.79 -1.32 -0.23
N ASN A 673 -4.47 -1.51 -0.25
CA ASN A 673 -3.55 -1.29 0.88
C ASN A 673 -2.56 -0.14 0.59
N ILE A 674 -2.89 0.75 -0.36
CA ILE A 674 -2.12 1.97 -0.64
C ILE A 674 -2.90 3.17 -0.10
N SER A 675 -2.29 3.94 0.81
CA SER A 675 -2.90 5.20 1.28
C SER A 675 -2.90 6.25 0.17
N ARG A 676 -3.80 7.22 0.25
CA ARG A 676 -3.84 8.34 -0.71
C ARG A 676 -2.50 9.10 -0.75
N PRO A 677 -1.85 9.45 0.38
CA PRO A 677 -0.52 10.05 0.36
C PRO A 677 0.59 9.18 -0.28
N ASP A 678 0.55 7.85 -0.08
CA ASP A 678 1.48 6.94 -0.75
C ASP A 678 1.25 6.88 -2.26
N LEU A 679 -0.01 6.90 -2.72
CA LEU A 679 -0.31 7.03 -4.14
C LEU A 679 0.25 8.34 -4.69
N TYR A 680 0.13 9.45 -3.97
CA TYR A 680 0.66 10.74 -4.42
C TYR A 680 2.18 10.73 -4.57
N CYS A 681 2.91 10.06 -3.67
CA CYS A 681 4.36 9.83 -3.80
C CYS A 681 4.72 9.15 -5.13
N VAL A 682 3.85 8.28 -5.65
CA VAL A 682 4.07 7.54 -6.90
C VAL A 682 3.51 8.27 -8.12
N TRP A 683 2.31 8.83 -8.04
CA TRP A 683 1.59 9.40 -9.17
C TRP A 683 2.02 10.83 -9.51
N GLY A 684 2.48 11.59 -8.51
CA GLY A 684 2.74 13.03 -8.65
C GLY A 684 1.44 13.81 -8.87
N ASN A 685 1.56 15.05 -9.37
CA ASN A 685 0.42 15.97 -9.55
C ASN A 685 0.09 16.30 -11.02
N THR A 686 0.72 15.63 -11.99
CA THR A 686 0.63 15.96 -13.43
C THR A 686 -0.43 15.17 -14.21
N LEU A 687 -1.21 14.30 -13.53
CA LEU A 687 -2.30 13.49 -14.09
C LEU A 687 -1.82 12.53 -15.19
N LEU A 688 -0.76 11.78 -14.95
CA LEU A 688 -0.37 10.68 -15.85
C LEU A 688 -1.47 9.60 -15.87
N PRO A 689 -1.71 8.90 -17.00
CA PRO A 689 -2.53 7.69 -17.01
C PRO A 689 -2.15 6.73 -15.89
N CYS A 690 -3.13 6.18 -15.18
CA CYS A 690 -2.91 5.41 -13.95
C CYS A 690 -3.82 4.20 -13.87
N ALA A 691 -3.23 3.01 -13.76
CA ALA A 691 -3.94 1.77 -13.53
C ALA A 691 -3.73 1.28 -12.10
N MET A 692 -4.82 0.99 -11.39
CA MET A 692 -4.80 0.50 -10.01
C MET A 692 -5.56 -0.81 -9.90
N GLY A 693 -4.90 -1.85 -9.38
CA GLY A 693 -5.52 -3.13 -9.06
C GLY A 693 -5.50 -3.38 -7.56
N GLY A 694 -6.63 -3.73 -6.96
CA GLY A 694 -6.65 -4.05 -5.53
C GLY A 694 -7.94 -4.70 -5.05
N ASP A 695 -8.01 -4.90 -3.73
CA ASP A 695 -9.21 -5.32 -3.03
C ASP A 695 -9.35 -4.48 -1.77
N ASP A 696 -10.30 -3.54 -1.79
CA ASP A 696 -10.66 -2.63 -0.69
C ASP A 696 -11.30 -3.36 0.51
N ARG A 697 -11.64 -4.65 0.37
CA ARG A 697 -12.15 -5.47 1.47
C ARG A 697 -11.08 -6.35 2.12
N GLN A 698 -9.86 -6.36 1.60
CA GLN A 698 -8.68 -6.89 2.30
C GLN A 698 -8.04 -5.80 3.16
N PHE A 699 -6.74 -5.84 3.42
CA PHE A 699 -6.09 -4.87 4.28
C PHE A 699 -6.29 -3.44 3.79
N ALA A 700 -6.78 -2.59 4.69
CA ALA A 700 -6.68 -1.14 4.58
C ALA A 700 -5.22 -0.70 4.79
N PRO A 701 -4.85 0.51 4.33
CA PRO A 701 -3.56 1.12 4.61
C PRO A 701 -3.21 1.07 6.11
N SER A 702 -1.93 0.87 6.40
CA SER A 702 -1.47 0.74 7.78
C SER A 702 -1.45 2.08 8.50
N ASN A 703 -2.23 2.18 9.57
CA ASN A 703 -2.13 3.27 10.55
C ASN A 703 -1.53 2.74 11.86
N GLN A 704 -0.69 3.53 12.49
CA GLN A 704 -0.14 3.20 13.79
C GLN A 704 -1.18 3.38 14.89
N THR A 705 -1.96 4.46 14.87
CA THR A 705 -2.97 4.80 15.86
C THR A 705 -4.27 4.05 15.55
N ARG A 706 -4.85 3.38 16.55
CA ARG A 706 -6.15 2.72 16.37
C ARG A 706 -7.26 3.76 16.28
N GLU A 707 -8.33 3.40 15.59
CA GLU A 707 -9.48 4.27 15.37
C GLU A 707 -10.15 4.68 16.69
N ASP A 708 -10.18 3.80 17.69
CA ASP A 708 -10.73 4.06 19.02
C ASP A 708 -9.68 4.53 20.05
N GLU A 709 -8.44 4.81 19.62
CA GLU A 709 -7.36 5.17 20.55
C GLU A 709 -7.49 6.62 21.02
N MET A 710 -7.69 6.78 22.33
CA MET A 710 -7.91 8.06 22.99
C MET A 710 -6.85 8.35 24.06
N ASP A 711 -6.64 9.63 24.34
CA ASP A 711 -5.91 10.12 25.50
C ASP A 711 -6.73 9.98 26.80
N SER A 712 -6.11 10.31 27.94
CA SER A 712 -6.73 10.21 29.26
C SER A 712 -7.98 11.07 29.43
N ASP A 713 -8.13 12.11 28.61
CA ASP A 713 -9.24 13.06 28.65
C ASP A 713 -10.36 12.67 27.67
N GLY A 714 -10.24 11.52 27.00
CA GLY A 714 -11.23 11.00 26.05
C GLY A 714 -11.16 11.63 24.66
N ASN A 715 -10.06 12.33 24.33
CA ASN A 715 -9.85 12.86 22.98
C ASN A 715 -9.18 11.80 22.11
N HIS A 716 -9.53 11.72 20.83
CA HIS A 716 -8.86 10.80 19.93
C HIS A 716 -7.44 11.27 19.65
N LEU A 717 -6.48 10.34 19.71
CA LEU A 717 -5.07 10.62 19.40
C LEU A 717 -4.88 10.99 17.92
N ASN A 718 -5.66 10.36 17.03
CA ASN A 718 -5.76 10.72 15.62
C ASN A 718 -7.23 10.99 15.27
N ARG A 719 -7.58 12.28 15.11
CA ARG A 719 -8.93 12.73 14.77
C ARG A 719 -9.32 12.43 13.30
N PHE A 720 -8.35 12.04 12.47
CA PHE A 720 -8.54 11.67 11.07
C PHE A 720 -8.20 10.20 10.81
N GLY A 721 -8.16 9.37 11.88
CA GLY A 721 -7.80 7.96 11.79
C GLY A 721 -8.69 7.17 10.81
N GLY A 722 -9.98 7.48 10.76
CA GLY A 722 -10.90 6.89 9.78
C GLY A 722 -10.56 7.24 8.33
N ASP A 723 -10.18 8.48 8.04
CA ASP A 723 -9.76 8.93 6.70
C ASP A 723 -8.42 8.32 6.27
N ALA A 724 -7.46 8.14 7.19
CA ALA A 724 -6.18 7.50 6.87
C ALA A 724 -6.33 6.02 6.47
N ARG A 725 -7.41 5.35 6.90
CA ARG A 725 -7.71 3.96 6.49
C ARG A 725 -8.38 3.85 5.13
N ILE A 726 -8.81 4.96 4.52
CA ILE A 726 -9.35 4.93 3.17
C ILE A 726 -8.20 4.75 2.17
N SER A 727 -8.20 3.60 1.50
CA SER A 727 -7.25 3.35 0.42
C SER A 727 -7.55 4.20 -0.81
N ALA A 728 -6.54 4.40 -1.66
CA ALA A 728 -6.75 5.12 -2.91
C ALA A 728 -7.80 4.44 -3.81
N LEU A 729 -7.77 3.11 -3.92
CA LEU A 729 -8.76 2.36 -4.70
C LEU A 729 -10.18 2.54 -4.16
N GLU A 730 -10.33 2.49 -2.83
CA GLU A 730 -11.63 2.69 -2.18
C GLU A 730 -12.15 4.11 -2.41
N PHE A 731 -11.29 5.13 -2.31
CA PHE A 731 -11.65 6.53 -2.54
C PHE A 731 -12.21 6.78 -3.95
N PHE A 732 -11.51 6.31 -5.00
CA PHE A 732 -11.98 6.52 -6.38
C PHE A 732 -13.26 5.72 -6.67
N ARG A 733 -13.38 4.52 -6.08
CA ARG A 733 -14.61 3.73 -6.21
C ARG A 733 -15.81 4.38 -5.53
N ALA A 734 -15.62 4.87 -4.31
CA ALA A 734 -16.67 5.52 -3.54
C ALA A 734 -17.07 6.89 -4.11
N SER A 735 -16.14 7.61 -4.74
CA SER A 735 -16.44 8.84 -5.47
C SER A 735 -17.12 8.60 -6.82
N GLY A 736 -17.26 7.35 -7.27
CA GLY A 736 -18.11 6.97 -8.40
C GLY A 736 -17.37 6.59 -9.69
N TRP A 737 -16.05 6.39 -9.65
CA TRP A 737 -15.29 6.04 -10.86
C TRP A 737 -15.54 4.61 -11.36
N PRO A 738 -15.69 4.40 -12.69
CA PRO A 738 -15.93 3.08 -13.27
C PRO A 738 -14.84 2.08 -12.92
N THR A 739 -15.24 0.95 -12.35
CA THR A 739 -14.32 -0.10 -11.89
C THR A 739 -14.59 -1.43 -12.58
N PHE A 740 -13.54 -2.03 -13.12
CA PHE A 740 -13.57 -3.36 -13.71
C PHE A 740 -13.59 -4.43 -12.62
N ARG A 741 -14.67 -5.23 -12.58
CA ARG A 741 -14.84 -6.33 -11.62
C ARG A 741 -14.64 -7.69 -12.29
N LEU A 742 -13.76 -8.51 -11.71
CA LEU A 742 -13.59 -9.92 -12.08
C LEU A 742 -14.64 -10.80 -11.38
N ARG A 743 -15.15 -11.81 -12.09
CA ARG A 743 -16.27 -12.67 -11.61
C ARG A 743 -15.92 -14.17 -11.50
N VAL A 744 -14.70 -14.57 -11.83
CA VAL A 744 -14.31 -15.98 -11.88
C VAL A 744 -13.22 -16.27 -10.85
N GLN A 745 -13.50 -17.19 -9.92
CA GLN A 745 -12.51 -17.72 -8.97
C GLN A 745 -11.63 -18.76 -9.67
N LEU A 746 -10.31 -18.55 -9.65
CA LEU A 746 -9.32 -19.39 -10.35
C LEU A 746 -8.34 -20.10 -9.42
N ARG A 747 -8.32 -19.75 -8.13
CA ARG A 747 -7.32 -20.26 -7.16
C ARG A 747 -7.90 -21.31 -6.21
N MET A 748 -9.04 -21.02 -5.61
CA MET A 748 -9.60 -21.81 -4.51
C MET A 748 -10.48 -22.93 -5.05
N ALA A 749 -10.25 -24.15 -4.57
CA ALA A 749 -11.11 -25.28 -4.91
C ALA A 749 -12.58 -24.94 -4.67
N ARG A 750 -13.45 -25.45 -5.54
CA ARG A 750 -14.90 -25.24 -5.43
C ARG A 750 -15.40 -25.53 -4.01
N GLY A 751 -16.12 -24.57 -3.43
CA GLY A 751 -16.62 -24.60 -2.05
C GLY A 751 -15.82 -23.75 -1.06
N LEU A 752 -14.51 -23.60 -1.25
CA LEU A 752 -13.61 -22.94 -0.28
C LEU A 752 -13.65 -21.41 -0.29
N PHE A 753 -14.33 -20.79 -1.26
CA PHE A 753 -14.56 -19.35 -1.28
C PHE A 753 -15.96 -18.97 -0.78
N ASP A 754 -16.86 -19.94 -0.59
CA ASP A 754 -18.29 -19.67 -0.36
C ASP A 754 -18.53 -18.95 0.97
N VAL A 755 -17.73 -19.24 2.00
CA VAL A 755 -17.78 -18.52 3.29
C VAL A 755 -17.33 -17.07 3.11
N CYS A 756 -16.17 -16.84 2.47
CA CYS A 756 -15.71 -15.48 2.18
C CYS A 756 -16.72 -14.69 1.34
N HIS A 757 -17.31 -15.33 0.33
CA HIS A 757 -18.33 -14.71 -0.51
C HIS A 757 -19.54 -14.27 0.30
N ARG A 758 -20.12 -15.18 1.10
CA ARG A 758 -21.31 -14.87 1.88
C ARG A 758 -21.09 -13.77 2.92
N GLU A 759 -19.96 -13.81 3.63
CA GLU A 759 -19.69 -12.88 4.74
C GLU A 759 -19.11 -11.53 4.28
N VAL A 760 -18.33 -11.52 3.18
CA VAL A 760 -17.53 -10.34 2.77
C VAL A 760 -17.87 -9.82 1.38
N TYR A 761 -18.27 -10.67 0.43
CA TYR A 761 -18.48 -10.31 -0.99
C TYR A 761 -19.88 -10.63 -1.52
N SER A 762 -20.89 -10.56 -0.65
CA SER A 762 -22.25 -11.00 -0.97
C SER A 762 -22.93 -10.20 -2.09
N ASP A 763 -22.45 -8.99 -2.36
CA ASP A 763 -22.87 -8.12 -3.46
C ASP A 763 -22.25 -8.47 -4.82
N LEU A 764 -21.20 -9.32 -4.87
CA LEU A 764 -20.52 -9.70 -6.10
C LEU A 764 -21.04 -11.06 -6.61
N PRO A 765 -21.76 -11.13 -7.75
CA PRO A 765 -22.03 -12.40 -8.39
C PRO A 765 -20.73 -13.02 -8.92
N PHE A 766 -20.51 -14.32 -8.67
CA PHE A 766 -19.30 -15.02 -9.10
C PHE A 766 -19.56 -16.46 -9.56
N SER A 767 -18.56 -17.04 -10.22
CA SER A 767 -18.51 -18.46 -10.60
C SER A 767 -17.11 -19.03 -10.38
N TYR A 768 -17.01 -20.37 -10.32
CA TYR A 768 -15.71 -21.07 -10.25
C TYR A 768 -15.23 -21.43 -11.65
N GLY A 769 -14.00 -21.03 -11.99
CA GLY A 769 -13.34 -21.36 -13.26
C GLY A 769 -12.53 -22.65 -13.20
N SER A 770 -11.81 -22.94 -14.29
CA SER A 770 -11.04 -24.17 -14.49
C SER A 770 -9.98 -24.41 -13.40
N GLY A 771 -9.31 -23.35 -12.94
CA GLY A 771 -8.31 -23.44 -11.86
C GLY A 771 -8.89 -23.94 -10.52
N SER A 772 -10.21 -23.87 -10.33
CA SER A 772 -10.92 -24.28 -9.11
C SER A 772 -11.50 -25.70 -9.18
N GLU A 773 -11.33 -26.38 -10.32
CA GLU A 773 -11.78 -27.77 -10.51
C GLU A 773 -10.99 -28.74 -9.65
N LEU A 774 -11.67 -29.71 -9.03
CA LEU A 774 -11.06 -30.63 -8.07
C LEU A 774 -9.84 -31.38 -8.61
N VAL A 775 -9.76 -31.63 -9.92
CA VAL A 775 -8.61 -32.27 -10.57
C VAL A 775 -7.30 -31.52 -10.31
N ASN A 776 -7.37 -30.20 -10.16
CA ASN A 776 -6.24 -29.33 -9.85
C ASN A 776 -5.92 -29.27 -8.34
N HIS A 777 -6.73 -29.90 -7.50
CA HIS A 777 -6.67 -29.83 -6.03
C HIS A 777 -6.42 -31.18 -5.36
N GLY A 778 -5.50 -31.99 -5.90
CA GLY A 778 -5.16 -33.32 -5.37
C GLY A 778 -4.76 -33.31 -3.88
N VAL A 779 -4.06 -32.26 -3.43
CA VAL A 779 -3.67 -32.06 -2.02
C VAL A 779 -4.91 -31.92 -1.13
N GLY A 780 -5.91 -31.15 -1.57
CA GLY A 780 -7.17 -30.95 -0.84
C GLY A 780 -8.01 -32.23 -0.77
N GLN A 781 -8.07 -32.99 -1.88
CA GLN A 781 -8.73 -34.30 -1.90
C GLN A 781 -8.04 -35.31 -0.97
N ALA A 782 -6.71 -35.24 -0.82
CA ALA A 782 -5.98 -36.05 0.14
C ALA A 782 -6.26 -35.63 1.60
N LEU A 783 -6.34 -34.32 1.87
CA LEU A 783 -6.69 -33.77 3.17
C LEU A 783 -8.10 -34.20 3.60
N GLU A 784 -9.09 -34.08 2.71
CA GLU A 784 -10.48 -34.48 2.96
C GLU A 784 -10.58 -35.98 3.28
N ARG A 785 -9.90 -36.84 2.49
CA ARG A 785 -9.84 -38.28 2.77
C ARG A 785 -9.22 -38.58 4.14
N HIS A 786 -8.13 -37.90 4.50
CA HIS A 786 -7.50 -38.06 5.82
C HIS A 786 -8.45 -37.67 6.95
N LEU A 787 -9.10 -36.51 6.82
CA LEU A 787 -10.04 -35.99 7.81
C LEU A 787 -11.23 -36.93 8.01
N ARG A 788 -11.84 -37.42 6.92
CA ARG A 788 -12.96 -38.37 7.00
C ARG A 788 -12.56 -39.74 7.54
N ALA A 789 -11.33 -40.19 7.27
CA ALA A 789 -10.82 -41.44 7.83
C ALA A 789 -10.60 -41.33 9.36
N ARG A 790 -10.07 -40.19 9.81
CA ARG A 790 -9.81 -39.91 11.23
C ARG A 790 -11.07 -39.56 12.01
N PHE A 791 -11.97 -38.79 11.42
CA PHE A 791 -13.21 -38.29 12.02
C PHE A 791 -14.40 -38.84 11.22
N ARG A 792 -14.78 -40.10 11.48
CA ARG A 792 -15.83 -40.81 10.72
C ARG A 792 -17.20 -40.13 10.73
N GLN A 793 -17.43 -39.26 11.71
CA GLN A 793 -18.67 -38.48 11.90
C GLN A 793 -18.64 -37.11 11.20
N LEU A 794 -17.52 -36.73 10.57
CA LEU A 794 -17.43 -35.52 9.75
C LEU A 794 -18.30 -35.68 8.50
N ARG A 795 -19.25 -34.76 8.31
CA ARG A 795 -20.11 -34.74 7.12
C ARG A 795 -19.28 -34.37 5.89
N PRO A 796 -19.46 -35.08 4.76
CA PRO A 796 -18.77 -34.71 3.53
C PRO A 796 -19.29 -33.38 2.98
N PRO A 797 -18.46 -32.60 2.28
CA PRO A 797 -18.91 -31.45 1.51
C PRO A 797 -19.84 -31.89 0.36
N PRO A 798 -20.58 -30.95 -0.26
CA PRO A 798 -21.37 -31.23 -1.46
C PRO A 798 -20.53 -31.91 -2.56
N PRO A 799 -21.14 -32.77 -3.40
CA PRO A 799 -20.42 -33.42 -4.49
C PRO A 799 -19.71 -32.41 -5.40
N GLY A 800 -18.41 -32.62 -5.62
CA GLY A 800 -17.60 -31.70 -6.42
C GLY A 800 -16.99 -30.52 -5.65
N ASN A 801 -17.22 -30.43 -4.32
CA ASN A 801 -16.68 -29.38 -3.48
C ASN A 801 -15.67 -29.92 -2.45
N LEU A 802 -14.81 -29.02 -1.96
CA LEU A 802 -14.09 -29.17 -0.70
C LEU A 802 -14.68 -28.22 0.34
N GLY A 803 -14.43 -28.50 1.62
CA GLY A 803 -14.91 -27.68 2.74
C GLY A 803 -13.78 -27.32 3.70
N GLU A 804 -13.94 -26.20 4.39
CA GLU A 804 -13.07 -25.77 5.48
C GLU A 804 -13.35 -26.59 6.75
N VAL A 805 -12.33 -26.80 7.59
CA VAL A 805 -12.48 -27.53 8.86
C VAL A 805 -12.05 -26.69 10.04
N PHE A 806 -12.91 -26.62 11.06
CA PHE A 806 -12.64 -25.97 12.33
C PHE A 806 -12.45 -27.00 13.45
N PHE A 807 -11.26 -27.02 14.04
CA PHE A 807 -10.92 -27.80 15.23
C PHE A 807 -11.26 -26.99 16.48
N HIS A 808 -12.38 -27.34 17.11
CA HIS A 808 -12.79 -26.74 18.38
C HIS A 808 -11.87 -27.16 19.53
N CYS A 809 -11.06 -26.21 19.99
CA CYS A 809 -10.06 -26.36 21.05
C CYS A 809 -10.56 -25.73 22.37
N GLN A 810 -11.55 -26.35 23.00
CA GLN A 810 -12.14 -25.88 24.25
C GLN A 810 -11.19 -26.09 25.45
N GLY A 811 -11.25 -25.20 26.44
CA GLY A 811 -10.49 -25.34 27.70
C GLY A 811 -8.98 -25.11 27.58
N THR A 812 -8.53 -24.59 26.44
CA THR A 812 -7.12 -24.27 26.20
C THR A 812 -6.67 -23.01 26.94
N THR A 813 -5.37 -22.88 27.20
CA THR A 813 -4.76 -21.77 27.93
C THR A 813 -4.23 -20.71 26.97
N CYS A 814 -4.72 -19.48 27.09
CA CYS A 814 -4.17 -18.32 26.39
C CYS A 814 -3.27 -17.50 27.31
N ILE A 815 -1.99 -17.37 26.94
CA ILE A 815 -1.02 -16.53 27.61
C ILE A 815 -0.97 -15.19 26.89
N VAL A 816 -1.22 -14.10 27.61
CA VAL A 816 -1.10 -12.73 27.11
C VAL A 816 0.19 -12.15 27.66
N ASP A 817 1.10 -11.76 26.78
CA ASP A 817 2.34 -11.10 27.17
C ASP A 817 2.03 -9.74 27.82
N GLU A 818 2.55 -9.46 29.01
CA GLU A 818 2.16 -8.25 29.75
C GLU A 818 2.67 -6.96 29.09
N VAL A 819 3.83 -7.04 28.43
CA VAL A 819 4.54 -5.93 27.79
C VAL A 819 4.01 -5.67 26.38
N THR A 820 4.02 -6.69 25.52
CA THR A 820 3.63 -6.58 24.11
C THR A 820 2.15 -6.80 23.88
N ARG A 821 1.41 -7.36 24.85
CA ARG A 821 -0.01 -7.80 24.72
C ARG A 821 -0.24 -8.81 23.59
N SER A 822 0.82 -9.33 22.99
CA SER A 822 0.75 -10.40 22.02
C SER A 822 0.28 -11.68 22.72
N LYS A 823 -0.60 -12.42 22.07
CA LYS A 823 -1.22 -13.62 22.65
C LYS A 823 -0.55 -14.86 22.07
N ARG A 824 -0.44 -15.91 22.89
CA ARG A 824 -0.09 -17.25 22.43
C ARG A 824 -0.92 -18.29 23.14
N ASN A 825 -1.30 -19.34 22.43
CA ASN A 825 -2.03 -20.46 22.98
C ASN A 825 -1.22 -21.75 22.75
N PRO A 826 -0.43 -22.19 23.73
CA PRO A 826 0.41 -23.38 23.60
C PRO A 826 -0.36 -24.65 23.25
N ASP A 827 -1.57 -24.81 23.80
CA ASP A 827 -2.37 -26.02 23.61
C ASP A 827 -2.92 -26.11 22.17
N GLN A 828 -3.44 -24.99 21.64
CA GLN A 828 -3.85 -24.91 20.22
C GLN A 828 -2.67 -25.18 19.28
N VAL A 829 -1.47 -24.65 19.61
CA VAL A 829 -0.26 -24.89 18.83
C VAL A 829 0.16 -26.36 18.86
N GLU A 830 0.14 -27.00 20.03
CA GLU A 830 0.49 -28.41 20.14
C GLU A 830 -0.51 -29.29 19.35
N ASN A 831 -1.81 -29.05 19.53
CA ASN A 831 -2.88 -29.75 18.79
C ASN A 831 -2.70 -29.62 17.27
N ALA A 832 -2.38 -28.42 16.79
CA ALA A 832 -2.12 -28.17 15.38
C ALA A 832 -0.87 -28.94 14.90
N LEU A 833 0.26 -28.83 15.59
CA LEU A 833 1.50 -29.49 15.18
C LEU A 833 1.40 -31.02 15.21
N GLU A 834 0.71 -31.61 16.19
CA GLU A 834 0.45 -33.04 16.24
C GLU A 834 -0.44 -33.51 15.08
N PHE A 835 -1.50 -32.76 14.77
CA PHE A 835 -2.36 -33.04 13.62
C PHE A 835 -1.55 -32.98 12.32
N LEU A 836 -0.80 -31.90 12.10
CA LEU A 836 -0.02 -31.71 10.87
C LEU A 836 1.09 -32.74 10.71
N CYS A 837 1.78 -33.10 11.80
CA CYS A 837 2.80 -34.15 11.77
C CYS A 837 2.18 -35.50 11.40
N GLY A 838 1.00 -35.82 11.95
CA GLY A 838 0.22 -37.00 11.56
C GLY A 838 -0.25 -36.95 10.10
N LEU A 839 -0.69 -35.79 9.63
CA LEU A 839 -1.16 -35.56 8.26
C LEU A 839 -0.04 -35.84 7.26
N VAL A 840 1.13 -35.23 7.44
CA VAL A 840 2.29 -35.38 6.54
C VAL A 840 2.84 -36.80 6.58
N ARG A 841 2.90 -37.45 7.74
CA ARG A 841 3.43 -38.82 7.86
C ARG A 841 2.52 -39.89 7.28
N ARG A 842 1.19 -39.72 7.39
CA ARG A 842 0.21 -40.78 7.11
C ARG A 842 -0.56 -40.60 5.80
N THR A 843 -0.40 -39.46 5.12
CA THR A 843 -1.20 -39.13 3.93
C THR A 843 -0.31 -38.97 2.72
N PRO A 844 -0.26 -39.97 1.83
CA PRO A 844 0.44 -39.86 0.56
C PRO A 844 -0.05 -38.64 -0.22
N GLY A 845 0.87 -37.86 -0.78
CA GLY A 845 0.57 -36.66 -1.57
C GLY A 845 0.56 -35.34 -0.80
N ILE A 846 0.63 -35.35 0.54
CA ILE A 846 0.77 -34.12 1.34
C ILE A 846 2.20 -34.02 1.87
N ARG A 847 2.91 -32.95 1.50
CA ARG A 847 4.25 -32.62 2.00
C ARG A 847 4.18 -31.45 2.97
N ALA A 848 5.14 -31.34 3.87
CA ALA A 848 5.22 -30.19 4.79
C ALA A 848 5.31 -28.84 4.05
N SER A 849 5.93 -28.81 2.87
CA SER A 849 6.01 -27.61 2.01
C SER A 849 4.67 -27.17 1.42
N ASN A 850 3.64 -28.02 1.43
CA ASN A 850 2.28 -27.66 0.98
C ASN A 850 1.50 -26.86 2.04
N ILE A 851 2.00 -26.81 3.27
CA ILE A 851 1.28 -26.30 4.44
C ILE A 851 1.88 -24.96 4.85
N ALA A 852 1.06 -23.94 5.07
CA ALA A 852 1.47 -22.69 5.71
C ALA A 852 0.68 -22.44 6.99
N VAL A 853 1.34 -21.96 8.04
CA VAL A 853 0.69 -21.62 9.32
C VAL A 853 0.59 -20.11 9.46
N ILE A 854 -0.64 -19.63 9.66
CA ILE A 854 -0.95 -18.23 9.91
C ILE A 854 -1.48 -18.07 11.32
N CYS A 855 -0.94 -17.11 12.06
CA CYS A 855 -1.39 -16.75 13.41
C CYS A 855 -1.82 -15.27 13.44
N PRO A 856 -2.91 -14.89 14.11
CA PRO A 856 -3.22 -13.46 14.32
C PRO A 856 -2.15 -12.75 15.16
N TYR A 857 -1.45 -13.48 16.03
CA TYR A 857 -0.48 -12.91 16.97
C TYR A 857 0.94 -13.41 16.70
N LYS A 858 1.89 -12.47 16.66
CA LYS A 858 3.33 -12.76 16.47
C LYS A 858 3.89 -13.71 17.54
N ALA A 859 3.53 -13.53 18.81
CA ALA A 859 3.97 -14.42 19.88
C ALA A 859 3.51 -15.87 19.68
N ASN A 860 2.33 -16.07 19.07
CA ASN A 860 1.84 -17.39 18.71
C ASN A 860 2.64 -17.99 17.54
N ALA A 861 2.91 -17.21 16.48
CA ALA A 861 3.74 -17.65 15.35
C ALA A 861 5.16 -18.05 15.79
N LEU A 862 5.80 -17.25 16.66
CA LEU A 862 7.10 -17.58 17.24
C LEU A 862 7.03 -18.84 18.13
N HIS A 863 5.91 -19.06 18.81
CA HIS A 863 5.71 -20.28 19.60
C HIS A 863 5.60 -21.51 18.70
N VAL A 864 4.86 -21.42 17.58
CA VAL A 864 4.80 -22.48 16.54
C VAL A 864 6.21 -22.84 16.09
N GLU A 865 7.03 -21.86 15.70
CA GLU A 865 8.39 -22.12 15.23
C GLU A 865 9.29 -22.76 16.28
N ARG A 866 9.23 -22.30 17.52
CA ARG A 866 9.99 -22.91 18.63
C ARG A 866 9.58 -24.36 18.87
N ARG A 867 8.27 -24.65 18.86
CA ARG A 867 7.76 -26.01 19.07
C ARG A 867 8.10 -26.92 17.89
N ARG A 868 7.92 -26.45 16.65
CA ARG A 868 8.17 -27.21 15.40
C ARG A 868 9.60 -27.74 15.28
N ARG A 869 10.59 -27.05 15.86
CA ARG A 869 12.00 -27.47 15.87
C ARG A 869 12.30 -28.69 16.75
N LYS A 870 11.36 -29.15 17.59
CA LYS A 870 11.57 -30.34 18.42
C LYS A 870 11.61 -31.62 17.59
N PRO A 871 12.40 -32.64 17.99
CA PRO A 871 12.55 -33.89 17.24
C PRO A 871 11.24 -34.60 16.88
N GLN A 872 10.22 -34.53 17.75
CA GLN A 872 8.91 -35.13 17.52
C GLN A 872 8.19 -34.60 16.27
N PHE A 873 8.46 -33.35 15.89
CA PHE A 873 7.86 -32.65 14.74
C PHE A 873 8.80 -32.54 13.53
N SER A 874 9.86 -33.36 13.48
CA SER A 874 10.84 -33.36 12.38
C SER A 874 10.26 -33.51 10.98
N ALA A 875 9.09 -34.16 10.84
CA ALA A 875 8.37 -34.29 9.57
C ALA A 875 7.89 -32.95 9.00
N LEU A 876 7.81 -31.91 9.84
CA LEU A 876 7.38 -30.56 9.46
C LEU A 876 8.56 -29.64 9.14
N SER A 877 9.79 -30.12 9.08
CA SER A 877 11.00 -29.30 8.87
C SER A 877 10.96 -28.46 7.59
N ALA A 878 10.41 -29.03 6.51
CA ALA A 878 10.27 -28.36 5.21
C ALA A 878 9.06 -27.41 5.11
N MET A 879 8.28 -27.23 6.18
CA MET A 879 7.19 -26.25 6.23
C MET A 879 7.78 -24.82 6.23
N PRO A 880 7.21 -23.87 5.47
CA PRO A 880 7.52 -22.46 5.61
C PRO A 880 7.36 -21.99 7.07
N PRO A 881 8.13 -20.98 7.52
CA PRO A 881 7.97 -20.43 8.86
C PRO A 881 6.54 -19.92 9.09
N ALA A 882 6.00 -20.15 10.29
CA ALA A 882 4.73 -19.56 10.70
C ALA A 882 4.84 -18.03 10.71
N THR A 883 3.82 -17.35 10.20
CA THR A 883 3.79 -15.88 10.10
C THR A 883 2.53 -15.30 10.70
N THR A 884 2.51 -13.97 10.85
CA THR A 884 1.27 -13.25 11.11
C THR A 884 0.41 -13.14 9.85
N VAL A 885 -0.86 -12.77 10.03
CA VAL A 885 -1.80 -12.47 8.94
C VAL A 885 -1.25 -11.37 8.04
N ASP A 886 -0.76 -10.27 8.62
CA ASP A 886 -0.20 -9.12 7.89
C ASP A 886 1.05 -9.52 7.10
N SER A 887 1.94 -10.34 7.67
CA SER A 887 3.16 -10.80 6.97
C SER A 887 2.91 -11.86 5.89
N PHE A 888 1.72 -12.47 5.85
CA PHE A 888 1.35 -13.45 4.82
C PHE A 888 0.65 -12.80 3.62
N GLN A 889 0.48 -11.47 3.60
CA GLN A 889 -0.14 -10.78 2.49
C GLN A 889 0.61 -11.06 1.17
N GLY A 890 -0.16 -11.28 0.09
CA GLY A 890 0.38 -11.60 -1.22
C GLY A 890 0.92 -13.02 -1.37
N ARG A 891 0.86 -13.85 -0.32
CA ARG A 891 1.24 -15.27 -0.35
C ARG A 891 0.01 -16.17 -0.35
N GLU A 892 0.22 -17.40 -0.80
CA GLU A 892 -0.78 -18.47 -0.85
C GLU A 892 -0.11 -19.81 -0.55
N ALA A 893 -0.90 -20.81 -0.14
CA ALA A 893 -0.45 -22.18 0.08
C ALA A 893 -1.54 -23.19 -0.28
N ASP A 894 -1.14 -24.43 -0.58
CA ASP A 894 -2.13 -25.48 -0.89
C ASP A 894 -3.03 -25.76 0.31
N ILE A 895 -2.45 -25.87 1.51
CA ILE A 895 -3.16 -25.97 2.78
C ILE A 895 -2.76 -24.79 3.67
N VAL A 896 -3.73 -24.01 4.12
CA VAL A 896 -3.51 -22.96 5.13
C VAL A 896 -4.07 -23.43 6.46
N VAL A 897 -3.24 -23.31 7.50
CA VAL A 897 -3.58 -23.63 8.87
C VAL A 897 -3.61 -22.35 9.68
N VAL A 898 -4.78 -22.00 10.19
CA VAL A 898 -4.97 -20.83 11.05
C VAL A 898 -4.97 -21.28 12.50
N ILE A 899 -4.14 -20.66 13.34
CA ILE A 899 -4.16 -20.88 14.79
C ILE A 899 -4.57 -19.56 15.46
N ILE A 900 -5.83 -19.47 15.92
CA ILE A 900 -6.44 -18.23 16.40
C ILE A 900 -5.68 -17.66 17.62
N GLY A 901 -5.28 -18.52 18.55
CA GLY A 901 -4.47 -18.13 19.70
C GLY A 901 -5.25 -17.45 20.83
N THR A 902 -6.59 -17.40 20.76
CA THR A 902 -7.47 -16.83 21.79
C THR A 902 -8.38 -17.90 22.40
N THR A 903 -9.13 -17.51 23.44
CA THR A 903 -10.08 -18.34 24.20
C THR A 903 -11.29 -17.50 24.56
N GLN A 904 -12.42 -18.14 24.91
CA GLN A 904 -13.65 -17.42 25.32
C GLN A 904 -13.39 -16.33 26.38
N ARG A 905 -12.50 -16.59 27.36
CA ARG A 905 -12.18 -15.63 28.43
C ARG A 905 -11.40 -14.41 27.95
N VAL A 906 -10.56 -14.58 26.93
CA VAL A 906 -9.68 -13.52 26.41
C VAL A 906 -10.35 -12.73 25.27
N GLY A 907 -11.40 -13.29 24.67
CA GLY A 907 -12.18 -12.67 23.61
C GLY A 907 -11.53 -12.75 22.22
N PRO A 908 -12.25 -12.26 21.19
CA PRO A 908 -11.90 -12.44 19.76
C PRO A 908 -10.62 -11.72 19.37
N GLY A 909 -10.35 -10.54 19.95
CA GLY A 909 -9.17 -9.76 19.64
C GLY A 909 -9.04 -9.50 18.13
N PHE A 910 -7.99 -10.00 17.49
CA PHE A 910 -7.70 -9.71 16.07
C PHE A 910 -8.76 -10.21 15.09
N THR A 911 -9.62 -11.15 15.48
CA THR A 911 -10.68 -11.66 14.60
C THR A 911 -11.90 -10.74 14.51
N THR A 912 -11.94 -9.63 15.26
CA THR A 912 -12.98 -8.58 15.07
C THR A 912 -12.73 -7.71 13.84
N ASP A 913 -11.49 -7.71 13.32
CA ASP A 913 -11.15 -6.99 12.11
C ASP A 913 -11.58 -7.80 10.87
N LYS A 914 -12.63 -7.31 10.20
CA LYS A 914 -13.19 -7.92 8.99
C LYS A 914 -12.17 -8.10 7.86
N HIS A 915 -11.22 -7.17 7.72
CA HIS A 915 -10.21 -7.18 6.66
C HIS A 915 -9.18 -8.28 6.91
N ARG A 916 -8.72 -8.41 8.17
CA ARG A 916 -7.82 -9.49 8.59
C ARG A 916 -8.48 -10.85 8.52
N LEU A 917 -9.75 -10.95 8.94
CA LEU A 917 -10.52 -12.18 8.83
C LEU A 917 -10.65 -12.62 7.37
N ASN A 918 -11.02 -11.71 6.48
CA ASN A 918 -11.09 -11.99 5.05
C ASN A 918 -9.76 -12.52 4.50
N VAL A 919 -8.63 -11.89 4.85
CA VAL A 919 -7.30 -12.37 4.47
C VAL A 919 -7.06 -13.77 5.02
N MET A 920 -7.33 -14.05 6.30
CA MET A 920 -7.14 -15.37 6.90
C MET A 920 -7.93 -16.48 6.20
N LEU A 921 -9.13 -16.16 5.71
CA LEU A 921 -10.04 -17.10 5.07
C LEU A 921 -9.81 -17.27 3.57
N SER A 922 -8.82 -16.59 2.96
CA SER A 922 -8.67 -16.52 1.50
C SER A 922 -7.26 -16.78 0.96
N ARG A 923 -6.40 -17.46 1.75
CA ARG A 923 -5.00 -17.77 1.37
C ARG A 923 -4.78 -19.20 0.90
N GLN A 924 -5.73 -20.08 1.17
CA GLN A 924 -5.70 -21.48 0.76
C GLN A 924 -5.95 -21.61 -0.75
N ARG A 925 -5.34 -22.62 -1.37
CA ARG A 925 -5.75 -23.11 -2.70
C ARG A 925 -6.66 -24.33 -2.58
N SER A 926 -6.29 -25.28 -1.72
CA SER A 926 -6.93 -26.62 -1.68
C SER A 926 -7.48 -27.02 -0.30
N GLY A 927 -7.14 -26.32 0.78
CA GLY A 927 -7.71 -26.62 2.10
C GLY A 927 -7.45 -25.55 3.16
N LEU A 928 -8.47 -25.27 3.96
CA LEU A 928 -8.38 -24.39 5.12
C LEU A 928 -8.67 -25.18 6.40
N VAL A 929 -7.72 -25.13 7.34
CA VAL A 929 -7.85 -25.77 8.65
C VAL A 929 -7.68 -24.73 9.74
N ILE A 930 -8.65 -24.59 10.63
CA ILE A 930 -8.65 -23.57 11.68
C ILE A 930 -8.62 -24.25 13.04
N PHE A 931 -7.68 -23.86 13.91
CA PHE A 931 -7.61 -24.26 15.31
C PHE A 931 -7.98 -23.08 16.20
N GLY A 932 -9.03 -23.24 17.00
CA GLY A 932 -9.53 -22.19 17.86
C GLY A 932 -10.68 -22.61 18.76
N ASP A 933 -11.18 -21.70 19.57
CA ASP A 933 -12.35 -21.90 20.42
C ASP A 933 -13.57 -21.26 19.75
N ILE A 934 -14.58 -22.07 19.39
CA ILE A 934 -15.78 -21.59 18.69
C ILE A 934 -16.68 -20.73 19.59
N ASN A 935 -16.50 -20.82 20.92
CA ASN A 935 -17.27 -20.05 21.89
C ASN A 935 -16.71 -18.63 22.10
N VAL A 936 -15.69 -18.24 21.33
CA VAL A 936 -15.17 -16.88 21.32
C VAL A 936 -16.16 -15.98 20.59
N LEU A 937 -17.00 -15.28 21.36
CA LEU A 937 -17.97 -14.32 20.86
C LEU A 937 -17.40 -12.90 20.94
N GLY A 938 -17.65 -12.08 19.92
CA GLY A 938 -17.40 -10.64 19.92
C GLY A 938 -18.70 -9.85 19.83
N SER A 939 -18.69 -8.58 20.23
CA SER A 939 -19.71 -7.63 19.79
C SER A 939 -19.59 -7.48 18.26
N ILE A 940 -20.67 -7.75 17.54
CA ILE A 940 -20.79 -7.45 16.10
C ILE A 940 -20.92 -5.94 15.93
#